data_AF-A0A9D9P8Y3-F1
#
_entry.id   AF-A0A9D9P8Y3-F1
#
_cell.length_a   1.000
_cell.length_b   1.000
_cell.length_c   1.000
_cell.angle_alpha   90.00
_cell.angle_beta   90.00
_cell.angle_gamma   90.00
#
_symmetry.space_group_name_H-M   'P 1'
#
loop_
_entity.id
_entity.type
_entity.pdbx_description
1 polymer ?
#
loop_
_entity_poly.entity_id
_entity_poly.type
_entity_poly.pdbx_seq_one_letter_code
_entity_poly.pdbx_strand_id
1 'polypeptide(L)'
;MAQREPTIASILMELAEEYDDVVAEREIYERVLHRRPSQARDPFASIRERLRFHASEVGWVRLGEGKLLPLRIALTGLRFRVAPDPHEMATGLLLRTRLIPFVPLNRTDFVLIDAGGSPIRFQFDAITRIDDPFGPMEQPAINIGDWMQQMFDGDTILVTIEQTLPLTLRFQREPYSAVHSIEARRQEQELLEGIATRVLSSRSLPISAAEAVLPVYARASWRTTYAGRPWQDLVLSDHRLRLINGLFLSDRTHHSLLDLFDTQEQQSWEVHDAELLAAIDALQRDMLESRREAAAQEIWNGVAPRASTAQVVFDTRTGETTVIQPDPINALQDYTAQIEERLRNGEYDQSEWDVLDEDDALFADVGIDDDELPIIDNLRELIAKRPELLAAARRLVTALSPDEIERLRHAQSNEEIQNILAARFHRMLPDHPYLFATLVPYVASDTTISDFNGGPPELEAISDDDISPLDEEWDDESDAWDDEGDDWPTPGDEALAASHELMERFYAFLLAQGKSEATAASRTGDLWIYADFLASYYAKTLAEGNYATLDECLFFFYPRRVANSSPRGARELCTSLKQFYAFLRTECNIDDRFAREMWRRRDQAARVVDLYERIDADSPQFERLFVRLFAPYTV
;
A
#
# COMPACT_ATOMS: atom_id res chain seq x y z
N MET A 1 -21.56 8.27 -48.24
CA MET A 1 -21.57 7.90 -46.81
C MET A 1 -20.13 7.67 -46.41
N ALA A 2 -19.54 8.54 -45.59
CA ALA A 2 -18.16 8.36 -45.14
C ALA A 2 -18.09 7.14 -44.21
N GLN A 3 -17.35 6.10 -44.62
CA GLN A 3 -17.00 5.00 -43.72
C GLN A 3 -16.13 5.61 -42.61
N ARG A 4 -16.68 5.72 -41.40
CA ARG A 4 -15.91 6.16 -40.23
C ARG A 4 -14.77 5.16 -40.05
N GLU A 5 -13.55 5.66 -39.93
CA GLU A 5 -12.39 4.83 -39.62
C GLU A 5 -12.65 4.01 -38.34
N PRO A 6 -12.32 2.71 -38.33
CA PRO A 6 -12.54 1.87 -37.16
C PRO A 6 -11.66 2.37 -36.00
N THR A 7 -12.26 2.50 -34.82
CA THR A 7 -11.56 2.88 -33.59
C THR A 7 -10.69 1.73 -33.08
N ILE A 8 -9.68 2.03 -32.25
CA ILE A 8 -8.87 0.97 -31.59
C ILE A 8 -9.78 0.04 -30.77
N ALA A 9 -10.78 0.59 -30.07
CA ALA A 9 -11.73 -0.18 -29.27
C ALA A 9 -12.58 -1.13 -30.14
N SER A 10 -13.12 -0.66 -31.27
CA SER A 10 -13.90 -1.53 -32.17
C SER A 10 -13.04 -2.62 -32.80
N ILE A 11 -11.78 -2.31 -33.16
CA ILE A 11 -10.86 -3.33 -33.68
C ILE A 11 -10.54 -4.38 -32.61
N LEU A 12 -10.27 -3.96 -31.36
CA LEU A 12 -10.02 -4.88 -30.26
C LEU A 12 -11.21 -5.79 -29.99
N MET A 13 -12.44 -5.27 -30.07
CA MET A 13 -13.67 -6.07 -29.95
C MET A 13 -13.83 -7.06 -31.10
N GLU A 14 -13.57 -6.66 -32.35
CA GLU A 14 -13.59 -7.57 -33.51
C GLU A 14 -12.54 -8.67 -33.37
N LEU A 15 -11.31 -8.32 -32.99
CA LEU A 15 -10.24 -9.28 -32.74
C LEU A 15 -10.62 -10.23 -31.59
N ALA A 16 -11.29 -9.73 -30.55
CA ALA A 16 -11.77 -10.56 -29.46
C ALA A 16 -12.79 -11.62 -29.91
N GLU A 17 -13.42 -11.50 -31.08
CA GLU A 17 -14.30 -12.54 -31.65
C GLU A 17 -13.55 -13.55 -32.52
N GLU A 18 -12.35 -13.22 -32.99
CA GLU A 18 -11.57 -14.04 -33.93
C GLU A 18 -10.67 -15.08 -33.25
N TYR A 19 -10.28 -14.86 -31.99
CA TYR A 19 -9.35 -15.73 -31.26
C TYR A 19 -10.09 -16.62 -30.27
N ASP A 20 -9.78 -17.92 -30.20
CA ASP A 20 -10.44 -18.86 -29.27
C ASP A 20 -9.56 -19.28 -28.07
N ASP A 21 -8.32 -18.79 -27.98
CA ASP A 21 -7.34 -19.18 -26.95
C ASP A 21 -6.50 -17.98 -26.48
N VAL A 22 -5.56 -18.21 -25.57
CA VAL A 22 -4.61 -17.23 -25.06
C VAL A 22 -3.72 -16.70 -26.19
N VAL A 23 -3.59 -15.36 -26.25
CA VAL A 23 -2.83 -14.65 -27.28
C VAL A 23 -1.78 -13.76 -26.62
N ALA A 24 -0.63 -13.58 -27.28
CA ALA A 24 0.36 -12.60 -26.84
C ALA A 24 -0.14 -11.16 -27.10
N GLU A 25 0.03 -10.26 -26.14
CA GLU A 25 -0.33 -8.83 -26.26
C GLU A 25 0.29 -8.21 -27.51
N ARG A 26 1.56 -8.53 -27.79
CA ARG A 26 2.29 -8.02 -28.96
C ARG A 26 1.63 -8.38 -30.28
N GLU A 27 1.11 -9.60 -30.41
CA GLU A 27 0.40 -10.02 -31.62
C GLU A 27 -0.87 -9.18 -31.84
N ILE A 28 -1.63 -8.93 -30.76
CA ILE A 28 -2.82 -8.08 -30.82
C ILE A 28 -2.43 -6.64 -31.20
N TYR A 29 -1.35 -6.11 -30.64
CA TYR A 29 -0.84 -4.79 -31.00
C TYR A 29 -0.54 -4.67 -32.50
N GLU A 30 0.18 -5.65 -33.05
CA GLU A 30 0.53 -5.70 -34.48
C GLU A 30 -0.72 -5.82 -35.36
N ARG A 31 -1.71 -6.63 -34.95
CA ARG A 31 -2.99 -6.78 -35.67
C ARG A 31 -3.83 -5.51 -35.67
N VAL A 32 -3.86 -4.78 -34.56
CA VAL A 32 -4.54 -3.48 -34.47
C VAL A 32 -3.88 -2.49 -35.41
N LEU A 33 -2.54 -2.38 -35.40
CA LEU A 33 -1.81 -1.48 -36.30
C LEU A 33 -1.91 -1.88 -37.77
N HIS A 34 -2.11 -3.17 -38.07
CA HIS A 34 -2.38 -3.60 -39.44
C HIS A 34 -3.72 -3.09 -39.97
N ARG A 35 -4.77 -3.05 -39.12
CA ARG A 35 -6.09 -2.49 -39.50
C ARG A 35 -6.12 -0.97 -39.44
N ARG A 36 -5.36 -0.37 -38.53
CA ARG A 36 -5.25 1.09 -38.35
C ARG A 36 -3.79 1.49 -38.16
N PRO A 37 -3.06 1.77 -39.26
CA PRO A 37 -1.69 2.23 -39.17
C PRO A 37 -1.59 3.55 -38.39
N SER A 38 -0.55 3.69 -37.56
CA SER A 38 -0.27 4.89 -36.79
C SER A 38 1.09 5.46 -37.18
N GLN A 39 1.18 6.79 -37.24
CA GLN A 39 2.43 7.52 -37.50
C GLN A 39 3.06 8.09 -36.22
N ALA A 40 2.53 7.74 -35.04
CA ALA A 40 3.07 8.19 -33.76
C ALA A 40 4.46 7.62 -33.48
N ARG A 41 5.24 8.31 -32.62
CA ARG A 41 6.59 7.87 -32.20
C ARG A 41 6.58 6.51 -31.49
N ASP A 42 5.57 6.25 -30.66
CA ASP A 42 5.26 4.91 -30.12
C ASP A 42 3.84 4.50 -30.57
N PRO A 43 3.69 3.78 -31.70
CA PRO A 43 2.40 3.33 -32.22
C PRO A 43 1.62 2.44 -31.25
N PHE A 44 2.29 1.77 -30.30
CA PHE A 44 1.66 0.81 -29.39
C PHE A 44 1.10 1.45 -28.13
N ALA A 45 1.53 2.67 -27.77
CA ALA A 45 1.19 3.32 -26.50
C ALA A 45 -0.33 3.36 -26.23
N SER A 46 -1.11 3.86 -27.19
CA SER A 46 -2.57 3.97 -27.06
C SER A 46 -3.30 2.62 -26.95
N ILE A 47 -2.79 1.58 -27.62
CA ILE A 47 -3.36 0.23 -27.57
C ILE A 47 -3.05 -0.40 -26.20
N ARG A 48 -1.80 -0.25 -25.74
CA ARG A 48 -1.32 -0.72 -24.44
C ARG A 48 -2.08 -0.06 -23.29
N GLU A 49 -2.27 1.25 -23.34
CA GLU A 49 -3.06 2.00 -22.35
C GLU A 49 -4.51 1.53 -22.30
N ARG A 50 -5.14 1.38 -23.46
CA ARG A 50 -6.53 0.90 -23.56
C ARG A 50 -6.71 -0.50 -22.98
N LEU A 51 -5.78 -1.41 -23.27
CA LEU A 51 -5.78 -2.75 -22.68
C LEU A 51 -5.42 -2.70 -21.19
N ARG A 52 -4.52 -1.81 -20.75
CA ARG A 52 -4.17 -1.66 -19.34
C ARG A 52 -5.37 -1.31 -18.48
N PHE A 53 -6.14 -0.29 -18.86
CA PHE A 53 -7.22 0.24 -18.01
C PHE A 53 -8.62 -0.27 -18.35
N HIS A 54 -8.85 -0.70 -19.60
CA HIS A 54 -10.20 -1.02 -20.10
C HIS A 54 -10.28 -2.36 -20.84
N ALA A 55 -9.37 -3.31 -20.60
CA ALA A 55 -9.34 -4.59 -21.32
C ALA A 55 -10.70 -5.29 -21.37
N SER A 56 -11.42 -5.38 -20.24
CA SER A 56 -12.72 -6.06 -20.15
C SER A 56 -13.80 -5.35 -20.98
N GLU A 57 -13.76 -4.03 -21.06
CA GLU A 57 -14.69 -3.24 -21.88
C GLU A 57 -14.49 -3.47 -23.38
N VAL A 58 -13.25 -3.78 -23.80
CA VAL A 58 -12.90 -4.07 -25.20
C VAL A 58 -12.83 -5.57 -25.50
N GLY A 59 -13.38 -6.43 -24.62
CA GLY A 59 -13.56 -7.85 -24.88
C GLY A 59 -12.37 -8.75 -24.49
N TRP A 60 -11.45 -8.27 -23.67
CA TRP A 60 -10.23 -9.00 -23.28
C TRP A 60 -10.07 -9.12 -21.76
N VAL A 61 -9.36 -10.16 -21.33
CA VAL A 61 -8.88 -10.36 -19.96
C VAL A 61 -7.36 -10.39 -20.00
N ARG A 62 -6.71 -9.49 -19.27
CA ARG A 62 -5.24 -9.51 -19.13
C ARG A 62 -4.85 -10.57 -18.12
N LEU A 63 -4.15 -11.60 -18.58
CA LEU A 63 -3.70 -12.65 -17.68
C LEU A 63 -2.50 -12.21 -16.84
N GLY A 64 -1.67 -11.30 -17.38
CA GLY A 64 -0.33 -10.96 -16.89
C GLY A 64 0.74 -11.52 -17.84
N GLU A 65 2.00 -11.11 -17.66
CA GLU A 65 3.15 -11.55 -18.50
C GLU A 65 2.97 -11.28 -20.01
N GLY A 66 2.23 -10.23 -20.37
CA GLY A 66 1.97 -9.91 -21.78
C GLY A 66 1.04 -10.90 -22.50
N LYS A 67 0.14 -11.57 -21.77
CA LYS A 67 -0.84 -12.51 -22.33
C LYS A 67 -2.28 -12.00 -22.15
N LEU A 68 -3.10 -12.18 -23.18
CA LEU A 68 -4.51 -11.85 -23.21
C LEU A 68 -5.35 -13.10 -23.45
N LEU A 69 -6.54 -13.13 -22.88
CA LEU A 69 -7.57 -14.11 -23.22
C LEU A 69 -8.84 -13.35 -23.62
N PRO A 70 -9.54 -13.73 -24.69
CA PRO A 70 -10.83 -13.12 -25.00
C PRO A 70 -11.83 -13.33 -23.86
N LEU A 71 -12.53 -12.26 -23.48
CA LEU A 71 -13.47 -12.25 -22.37
C LEU A 71 -14.60 -13.27 -22.59
N ARG A 72 -15.05 -13.47 -23.84
CA ARG A 72 -16.06 -14.49 -24.17
C ARG A 72 -15.63 -15.91 -23.80
N ILE A 73 -14.35 -16.23 -23.99
CA ILE A 73 -13.78 -17.54 -23.66
C ILE A 73 -13.65 -17.68 -22.14
N ALA A 74 -13.21 -16.62 -21.45
CA ALA A 74 -13.10 -16.60 -19.99
C ALA A 74 -14.46 -16.82 -19.30
N LEU A 75 -15.51 -16.17 -19.80
CA LEU A 75 -16.84 -16.17 -19.19
C LEU A 75 -17.71 -17.35 -19.60
N THR A 76 -17.57 -17.92 -20.80
CA THR A 76 -18.47 -19.00 -21.26
C THR A 76 -18.36 -20.23 -20.36
N GLY A 77 -19.49 -20.67 -19.82
CA GLY A 77 -19.61 -21.78 -18.88
C GLY A 77 -19.13 -21.46 -17.46
N LEU A 78 -18.70 -20.23 -17.18
CA LEU A 78 -18.21 -19.83 -15.86
C LEU A 78 -19.35 -19.93 -14.84
N ARG A 79 -19.03 -20.50 -13.68
CA ARG A 79 -19.96 -20.64 -12.55
C ARG A 79 -19.44 -19.86 -11.35
N PHE A 80 -20.31 -19.04 -10.76
CA PHE A 80 -20.01 -18.26 -9.57
C PHE A 80 -21.25 -18.19 -8.66
N ARG A 81 -21.04 -17.87 -7.39
CA ARG A 81 -22.12 -17.80 -6.40
C ARG A 81 -22.39 -16.35 -6.02
N VAL A 82 -23.67 -16.06 -5.82
CA VAL A 82 -24.18 -14.81 -5.27
C VAL A 82 -24.96 -15.12 -4.00
N ALA A 83 -24.69 -14.40 -2.93
CA ALA A 83 -25.43 -14.47 -1.68
C ALA A 83 -26.21 -13.16 -1.47
N PRO A 84 -27.54 -13.16 -1.67
CA PRO A 84 -28.37 -12.01 -1.34
C PRO A 84 -28.36 -11.75 0.18
N ASP A 85 -28.27 -10.49 0.58
CA ASP A 85 -28.41 -10.11 1.98
C ASP A 85 -29.89 -10.11 2.45
N PRO A 86 -30.18 -10.02 3.76
CA PRO A 86 -31.55 -10.03 4.26
C PRO A 86 -32.44 -8.90 3.70
N HIS A 87 -31.86 -7.75 3.33
CA HIS A 87 -32.60 -6.64 2.74
C HIS A 87 -32.91 -6.91 1.26
N GLU A 88 -31.97 -7.46 0.51
CA GLU A 88 -32.17 -7.96 -0.86
C GLU A 88 -33.28 -9.03 -0.89
N MET A 89 -33.26 -9.96 0.07
CA MET A 89 -34.30 -10.99 0.23
C MET A 89 -35.68 -10.40 0.57
N ALA A 90 -35.74 -9.42 1.47
CA ALA A 90 -37.00 -8.82 1.89
C ALA A 90 -37.66 -7.95 0.80
N THR A 91 -36.85 -7.27 -0.01
CA THR A 91 -37.33 -6.37 -1.08
C THR A 91 -37.51 -7.07 -2.42
N GLY A 92 -36.89 -8.23 -2.63
CA GLY A 92 -36.83 -8.90 -3.93
C GLY A 92 -35.92 -8.19 -4.94
N LEU A 93 -35.07 -7.27 -4.47
CA LEU A 93 -34.09 -6.53 -5.25
C LEU A 93 -32.72 -7.16 -5.04
N LEU A 94 -32.05 -7.54 -6.14
CA LEU A 94 -30.67 -8.04 -6.11
C LEU A 94 -29.71 -6.95 -6.58
N LEU A 95 -28.72 -6.60 -5.76
CA LEU A 95 -27.70 -5.61 -6.11
C LEU A 95 -26.89 -6.07 -7.32
N ARG A 96 -26.65 -5.15 -8.26
CA ARG A 96 -25.87 -5.44 -9.47
C ARG A 96 -24.38 -5.63 -9.18
N THR A 97 -23.89 -5.06 -8.07
CA THR A 97 -22.52 -5.28 -7.60
C THR A 97 -22.25 -6.75 -7.25
N ARG A 98 -23.28 -7.55 -6.93
CA ARG A 98 -23.14 -9.00 -6.73
C ARG A 98 -22.72 -9.74 -8.00
N LEU A 99 -23.05 -9.21 -9.18
CA LEU A 99 -22.74 -9.82 -10.48
C LEU A 99 -21.38 -9.39 -11.04
N ILE A 100 -20.71 -8.43 -10.39
CA ILE A 100 -19.39 -7.96 -10.80
C ILE A 100 -18.33 -9.00 -10.41
N PRO A 101 -17.25 -9.14 -11.21
CA PRO A 101 -16.98 -8.44 -12.48
C PRO A 101 -17.57 -9.10 -13.73
N PHE A 102 -18.36 -10.16 -13.56
CA PHE A 102 -18.85 -10.97 -14.68
C PHE A 102 -19.92 -10.26 -15.52
N VAL A 103 -20.68 -9.35 -14.89
CA VAL A 103 -21.68 -8.50 -15.53
C VAL A 103 -21.38 -7.05 -15.15
N PRO A 104 -20.75 -6.26 -16.04
CA PRO A 104 -20.46 -4.86 -15.78
C PRO A 104 -21.70 -4.01 -15.47
N LEU A 105 -21.58 -2.97 -14.65
CA LEU A 105 -22.71 -2.09 -14.29
C LEU A 105 -23.28 -1.33 -15.50
N ASN A 106 -22.48 -1.00 -16.50
CA ASN A 106 -22.97 -0.36 -17.72
C ASN A 106 -23.71 -1.34 -18.65
N ARG A 107 -23.61 -2.66 -18.42
CA ARG A 107 -24.21 -3.67 -19.29
C ARG A 107 -25.68 -3.90 -18.95
N THR A 108 -26.57 -3.57 -19.87
CA THR A 108 -28.04 -3.67 -19.69
C THR A 108 -28.69 -4.74 -20.55
N ASP A 109 -27.95 -5.34 -21.49
CA ASP A 109 -28.42 -6.25 -22.54
C ASP A 109 -28.28 -7.74 -22.20
N PHE A 110 -28.55 -8.13 -20.95
CA PHE A 110 -28.45 -9.52 -20.51
C PHE A 110 -29.81 -10.17 -20.25
N VAL A 111 -29.84 -11.49 -20.36
CA VAL A 111 -31.04 -12.32 -20.16
C VAL A 111 -30.82 -13.21 -18.95
N LEU A 112 -31.85 -13.33 -18.11
CA LEU A 112 -31.88 -14.25 -16.98
C LEU A 112 -32.78 -15.44 -17.31
N ILE A 113 -32.31 -16.65 -17.02
CA ILE A 113 -33.10 -17.88 -17.12
C ILE A 113 -33.00 -18.67 -15.81
N ASP A 114 -34.04 -19.43 -15.48
CA ASP A 114 -34.02 -20.32 -14.32
C ASP A 114 -33.30 -21.65 -14.64
N ALA A 115 -33.21 -22.53 -13.64
CA ALA A 115 -32.60 -23.85 -13.78
C ALA A 115 -33.30 -24.74 -14.84
N GLY A 116 -34.59 -24.50 -15.12
CA GLY A 116 -35.36 -25.19 -16.16
C GLY A 116 -35.26 -24.56 -17.54
N GLY A 117 -34.54 -23.43 -17.69
CA GLY A 117 -34.40 -22.68 -18.93
C GLY A 117 -35.54 -21.70 -19.20
N SER A 118 -36.45 -21.47 -18.25
CA SER A 118 -37.53 -20.49 -18.39
C SER A 118 -36.99 -19.08 -18.14
N PRO A 119 -37.45 -18.05 -18.87
CA PRO A 119 -36.97 -16.68 -18.67
C PRO A 119 -37.41 -16.13 -17.31
N ILE A 120 -36.45 -15.56 -16.57
CA ILE A 120 -36.71 -14.80 -15.35
C ILE A 120 -36.92 -13.35 -15.77
N ARG A 121 -38.11 -12.81 -15.52
CA ARG A 121 -38.40 -11.41 -15.77
C ARG A 121 -37.74 -10.55 -14.70
N PHE A 122 -37.11 -9.47 -15.12
CA PHE A 122 -36.52 -8.50 -14.21
C PHE A 122 -36.67 -7.07 -14.73
N GLN A 123 -36.52 -6.10 -13.84
CA GLN A 123 -36.47 -4.67 -14.16
C GLN A 123 -35.27 -4.05 -13.43
N PHE A 124 -34.65 -3.04 -14.03
CA PHE A 124 -33.63 -2.27 -13.33
C PHE A 124 -34.29 -1.37 -12.28
N ASP A 125 -33.73 -1.38 -11.08
CA ASP A 125 -34.21 -0.62 -9.94
C ASP A 125 -33.01 -0.17 -9.08
N ALA A 126 -33.25 0.40 -7.91
CA ALA A 126 -32.21 0.72 -6.95
C ALA A 126 -32.61 0.38 -5.51
N ILE A 127 -31.63 0.01 -4.68
CA ILE A 127 -31.78 -0.14 -3.24
C ILE A 127 -31.25 1.12 -2.58
N THR A 128 -32.08 1.81 -1.80
CA THR A 128 -31.65 2.90 -0.94
C THR A 128 -31.08 2.34 0.36
N ARG A 129 -29.76 2.39 0.54
CA ARG A 129 -29.14 2.04 1.83
C ARG A 129 -29.11 3.27 2.72
N ILE A 130 -29.88 3.21 3.81
CA ILE A 130 -30.07 4.33 4.76
C ILE A 130 -28.86 4.47 5.70
N ASP A 131 -28.11 3.39 5.92
CA ASP A 131 -26.95 3.33 6.82
C ASP A 131 -25.63 3.72 6.13
N ASP A 132 -25.69 4.43 5.00
CA ASP A 132 -24.49 4.93 4.33
C ASP A 132 -24.00 6.24 4.97
N PRO A 133 -22.70 6.38 5.23
CA PRO A 133 -22.11 7.57 5.86
C PRO A 133 -22.43 8.92 5.22
N PHE A 134 -22.77 8.93 3.93
CA PHE A 134 -23.03 10.13 3.14
C PHE A 134 -24.53 10.44 3.02
N GLY A 135 -25.37 9.71 3.78
CA GLY A 135 -26.83 9.75 3.68
C GLY A 135 -27.35 8.66 2.75
N PRO A 136 -28.68 8.55 2.55
CA PRO A 136 -29.28 7.47 1.79
C PRO A 136 -28.69 7.39 0.36
N MET A 137 -27.93 6.33 0.08
CA MET A 137 -27.30 6.12 -1.21
C MET A 137 -28.06 5.06 -2.01
N GLU A 138 -28.43 5.39 -3.24
CA GLU A 138 -29.08 4.46 -4.17
C GLU A 138 -28.04 3.59 -4.87
N GLN A 139 -28.09 2.28 -4.60
CA GLN A 139 -27.26 1.28 -5.26
C GLN A 139 -28.03 0.58 -6.39
N PRO A 140 -27.44 0.42 -7.58
CA PRO A 140 -28.14 -0.17 -8.72
C PRO A 140 -28.46 -1.65 -8.46
N ALA A 141 -29.71 -2.02 -8.69
CA ALA A 141 -30.26 -3.35 -8.44
C ALA A 141 -31.08 -3.86 -9.64
N ILE A 142 -31.44 -5.14 -9.60
CA ILE A 142 -32.46 -5.73 -10.45
C ILE A 142 -33.58 -6.28 -9.58
N ASN A 143 -34.82 -5.96 -9.95
CA ASN A 143 -35.98 -6.55 -9.33
C ASN A 143 -36.23 -7.94 -9.92
N ILE A 144 -36.02 -8.97 -9.09
CA ILE A 144 -36.28 -10.38 -9.42
C ILE A 144 -37.20 -11.01 -8.35
N GLY A 145 -38.03 -10.19 -7.70
CA GLY A 145 -38.83 -10.59 -6.53
C GLY A 145 -39.71 -11.82 -6.78
N ASP A 146 -40.34 -11.90 -7.96
CA ASP A 146 -41.15 -13.06 -8.36
C ASP A 146 -40.36 -14.38 -8.32
N TRP A 147 -39.09 -14.33 -8.73
CA TRP A 147 -38.20 -15.50 -8.72
C TRP A 147 -37.59 -15.75 -7.34
N MET A 148 -37.30 -14.71 -6.56
CA MET A 148 -36.74 -14.84 -5.21
C MET A 148 -37.73 -15.39 -4.18
N GLN A 149 -39.04 -15.37 -4.44
CA GLN A 149 -40.06 -15.98 -3.56
C GLN A 149 -39.82 -17.47 -3.23
N GLN A 150 -39.06 -18.18 -4.07
CA GLN A 150 -38.72 -19.58 -3.85
C GLN A 150 -37.49 -19.78 -2.94
N MET A 151 -36.80 -18.71 -2.54
CA MET A 151 -35.59 -18.74 -1.71
C MET A 151 -35.93 -18.57 -0.23
N PHE A 152 -35.08 -19.13 0.63
CA PHE A 152 -35.14 -18.93 2.08
C PHE A 152 -33.85 -18.25 2.58
N ASP A 153 -33.90 -17.72 3.81
CA ASP A 153 -32.74 -17.08 4.44
C ASP A 153 -31.51 -18.01 4.42
N GLY A 154 -30.38 -17.47 3.95
CA GLY A 154 -29.12 -18.20 3.80
C GLY A 154 -29.00 -19.01 2.50
N ASP A 155 -30.05 -19.12 1.69
CA ASP A 155 -29.93 -19.70 0.36
C ASP A 155 -29.08 -18.81 -0.55
N THR A 156 -28.39 -19.44 -1.49
CA THR A 156 -27.52 -18.73 -2.44
C THR A 156 -27.99 -18.96 -3.88
N ILE A 157 -27.56 -18.08 -4.76
CA ILE A 157 -27.83 -18.16 -6.20
C ILE A 157 -26.54 -18.64 -6.86
N LEU A 158 -26.57 -19.85 -7.41
CA LEU A 158 -25.54 -20.32 -8.31
C LEU A 158 -25.83 -19.77 -9.70
N VAL A 159 -24.93 -18.93 -10.20
CA VAL A 159 -25.01 -18.30 -11.52
C VAL A 159 -24.10 -19.04 -12.48
N THR A 160 -24.64 -19.41 -13.64
CA THR A 160 -23.86 -19.97 -14.76
C THR A 160 -24.00 -19.06 -15.97
N ILE A 161 -22.88 -18.65 -16.57
CA ILE A 161 -22.89 -17.89 -17.82
C ILE A 161 -22.97 -18.88 -18.99
N GLU A 162 -24.16 -19.07 -19.56
CA GLU A 162 -24.38 -20.05 -20.64
C GLU A 162 -23.73 -19.60 -21.96
N GLN A 163 -23.80 -18.31 -22.24
CA GLN A 163 -23.26 -17.68 -23.45
C GLN A 163 -23.09 -16.17 -23.22
N THR A 164 -22.21 -15.54 -24.01
CA THR A 164 -21.85 -14.12 -23.83
C THR A 164 -22.46 -13.17 -24.86
N LEU A 165 -23.07 -13.70 -25.93
CA LEU A 165 -23.72 -12.92 -26.98
C LEU A 165 -25.01 -13.62 -27.48
N PRO A 166 -26.21 -13.18 -27.05
CA PRO A 166 -26.44 -12.23 -25.95
C PRO A 166 -26.02 -12.83 -24.60
N LEU A 167 -25.61 -12.00 -23.64
CA LEU A 167 -25.20 -12.50 -22.32
C LEU A 167 -26.38 -13.16 -21.62
N THR A 168 -26.28 -14.47 -21.38
CA THR A 168 -27.36 -15.27 -20.78
C THR A 168 -26.86 -15.89 -19.48
N LEU A 169 -27.52 -15.54 -18.37
CA LEU A 169 -27.20 -16.02 -17.03
C LEU A 169 -28.27 -17.00 -16.58
N ARG A 170 -27.87 -18.23 -16.24
CA ARG A 170 -28.75 -19.20 -15.59
C ARG A 170 -28.64 -19.07 -14.08
N PHE A 171 -29.76 -18.78 -13.44
CA PHE A 171 -29.88 -18.71 -11.99
C PHE A 171 -30.44 -20.02 -11.46
N GLN A 172 -29.71 -20.63 -10.54
CA GLN A 172 -30.14 -21.80 -9.82
C GLN A 172 -30.10 -21.51 -8.32
N ARG A 173 -31.23 -21.73 -7.64
CA ARG A 173 -31.28 -21.69 -6.18
C ARG A 173 -30.46 -22.85 -5.62
N GLU A 174 -29.62 -22.56 -4.63
CA GLU A 174 -28.85 -23.53 -3.89
C GLU A 174 -29.15 -23.41 -2.38
N PRO A 175 -29.66 -24.48 -1.74
CA PRO A 175 -29.97 -24.45 -0.31
C PRO A 175 -28.73 -24.23 0.55
N TYR A 176 -28.87 -23.50 1.66
CA TYR A 176 -27.79 -23.31 2.64
C TYR A 176 -27.14 -24.64 3.10
N SER A 177 -27.93 -25.72 3.21
CA SER A 177 -27.45 -27.04 3.65
C SER A 177 -26.68 -27.84 2.59
N ALA A 178 -26.65 -27.40 1.33
CA ALA A 178 -25.97 -28.08 0.24
C ALA A 178 -24.49 -27.66 0.10
N VAL A 179 -24.03 -26.76 0.97
CA VAL A 179 -22.69 -26.18 0.90
C VAL A 179 -21.71 -27.11 1.62
N HIS A 180 -20.50 -27.22 1.06
CA HIS A 180 -19.29 -27.88 1.58
C HIS A 180 -18.93 -29.22 0.93
N SER A 181 -18.13 -29.13 -0.14
CA SER A 181 -17.18 -30.17 -0.52
C SER A 181 -15.75 -29.73 -0.17
N ILE A 182 -14.84 -30.68 0.04
CA ILE A 182 -13.41 -30.39 0.26
C ILE A 182 -12.82 -29.67 -0.96
N GLU A 183 -13.24 -30.07 -2.17
CA GLU A 183 -12.88 -29.43 -3.43
C GLU A 183 -13.22 -27.93 -3.45
N ALA A 184 -14.37 -27.51 -2.90
CA ALA A 184 -14.77 -26.11 -2.85
C ALA A 184 -13.79 -25.26 -2.03
N ARG A 185 -13.29 -25.78 -0.90
CA ARG A 185 -12.33 -25.04 -0.06
C ARG A 185 -10.99 -24.82 -0.75
N ARG A 186 -10.51 -25.82 -1.50
CA ARG A 186 -9.28 -25.68 -2.28
C ARG A 186 -9.42 -24.61 -3.37
N GLN A 187 -10.56 -24.58 -4.04
CA GLN A 187 -10.87 -23.58 -5.06
C GLN A 187 -10.98 -22.17 -4.45
N GLU A 188 -11.62 -22.04 -3.29
CA GLU A 188 -11.69 -20.77 -2.55
C GLU A 188 -10.30 -20.25 -2.19
N GLN A 189 -9.41 -21.12 -1.71
CA GLN A 189 -8.04 -20.73 -1.38
C GLN A 189 -7.24 -20.32 -2.63
N GLU A 190 -7.36 -21.06 -3.74
CA GLU A 190 -6.70 -20.71 -5.00
C GLU A 190 -7.22 -19.37 -5.56
N LEU A 191 -8.52 -19.14 -5.47
CA LEU A 191 -9.15 -17.87 -5.86
C LEU A 191 -8.62 -16.71 -5.03
N LEU A 192 -8.67 -16.86 -3.70
CA LEU A 192 -8.29 -15.82 -2.76
C LEU A 192 -6.81 -15.46 -2.87
N GLU A 193 -5.93 -16.47 -2.94
CA GLU A 193 -4.50 -16.25 -3.12
C GLU A 193 -4.17 -15.59 -4.46
N GLY A 194 -4.90 -15.97 -5.51
CA GLY A 194 -4.76 -15.37 -6.84
C GLY A 194 -5.22 -13.91 -6.90
N ILE A 195 -6.24 -13.53 -6.12
CA ILE A 195 -6.69 -12.14 -5.97
C ILE A 195 -5.66 -11.37 -5.14
N ALA A 196 -5.28 -11.88 -3.96
CA ALA A 196 -4.31 -11.26 -3.06
C ALA A 196 -2.98 -10.96 -3.75
N THR A 197 -2.42 -11.96 -4.46
CA THR A 197 -1.18 -11.78 -5.23
C THR A 197 -1.30 -10.62 -6.23
N ARG A 198 -2.44 -10.49 -6.92
CA ARG A 198 -2.63 -9.43 -7.91
C ARG A 198 -2.73 -8.06 -7.28
N VAL A 199 -3.54 -7.92 -6.22
CA VAL A 199 -3.71 -6.65 -5.51
C VAL A 199 -2.38 -6.19 -4.92
N LEU A 200 -1.67 -7.05 -4.19
CA LEU A 200 -0.39 -6.73 -3.54
C LEU A 200 0.75 -6.46 -4.54
N SER A 201 0.68 -7.02 -5.75
CA SER A 201 1.65 -6.74 -6.81
C SER A 201 1.33 -5.50 -7.66
N SER A 202 0.15 -4.89 -7.45
CA SER A 202 -0.30 -3.75 -8.24
C SER A 202 0.41 -2.48 -7.79
N ARG A 203 0.93 -1.71 -8.74
CA ARG A 203 1.48 -0.36 -8.50
C ARG A 203 0.42 0.74 -8.54
N SER A 204 -0.83 0.38 -8.80
CA SER A 204 -1.93 1.33 -8.96
C SER A 204 -3.11 0.79 -8.16
N LEU A 205 -3.29 1.36 -6.97
CA LEU A 205 -4.41 1.09 -6.09
C LEU A 205 -5.32 2.32 -6.03
N PRO A 206 -6.64 2.12 -5.94
CA PRO A 206 -7.32 0.84 -5.87
C PRO A 206 -7.45 0.21 -7.27
N ILE A 207 -7.39 -1.12 -7.36
CA ILE A 207 -7.51 -1.88 -8.62
C ILE A 207 -8.95 -2.33 -8.84
N SER A 208 -9.44 -2.32 -10.08
CA SER A 208 -10.81 -2.76 -10.37
C SER A 208 -11.01 -4.25 -10.09
N ALA A 209 -12.19 -4.65 -9.62
CA ALA A 209 -12.53 -6.06 -9.43
C ALA A 209 -12.40 -6.86 -10.74
N ALA A 210 -12.64 -6.23 -11.90
CA ALA A 210 -12.45 -6.86 -13.20
C ALA A 210 -10.99 -7.22 -13.47
N GLU A 211 -10.04 -6.36 -13.10
CA GLU A 211 -8.61 -6.59 -13.30
C GLU A 211 -8.03 -7.59 -12.28
N ALA A 212 -8.54 -7.61 -11.06
CA ALA A 212 -8.07 -8.54 -10.03
C ALA A 212 -8.70 -9.93 -10.13
N VAL A 213 -10.01 -10.03 -10.35
CA VAL A 213 -10.78 -11.28 -10.20
C VAL A 213 -10.90 -12.06 -11.52
N LEU A 214 -11.21 -11.40 -12.65
CA LEU A 214 -11.39 -12.11 -13.94
C LEU A 214 -10.16 -12.92 -14.35
N PRO A 215 -8.92 -12.42 -14.22
CA PRO A 215 -7.75 -13.19 -14.63
C PRO A 215 -7.48 -14.43 -13.77
N VAL A 216 -7.96 -14.46 -12.52
CA VAL A 216 -7.90 -15.66 -11.65
C VAL A 216 -8.86 -16.71 -12.18
N TYR A 217 -10.13 -16.33 -12.40
CA TYR A 217 -11.14 -17.22 -13.00
C TYR A 217 -10.75 -17.69 -14.40
N ALA A 218 -10.16 -16.84 -15.23
CA ALA A 218 -9.73 -17.17 -16.57
C ALA A 218 -8.65 -18.28 -16.60
N ARG A 219 -7.78 -18.32 -15.58
CA ARG A 219 -6.72 -19.34 -15.43
C ARG A 219 -7.20 -20.60 -14.71
N ALA A 220 -8.28 -20.49 -13.93
CA ALA A 220 -8.78 -21.57 -13.11
C ALA A 220 -9.38 -22.71 -13.96
N SER A 221 -8.76 -23.89 -13.89
CA SER A 221 -9.31 -25.11 -14.50
C SER A 221 -10.69 -25.50 -13.94
N TRP A 222 -10.98 -25.07 -12.72
CA TRP A 222 -12.24 -25.32 -12.02
C TRP A 222 -13.34 -24.29 -12.30
N ARG A 223 -13.11 -23.25 -13.11
CA ARG A 223 -14.05 -22.14 -13.34
C ARG A 223 -15.45 -22.55 -13.82
N THR A 224 -15.57 -23.72 -14.48
CA THR A 224 -16.84 -24.27 -14.99
C THR A 224 -17.44 -25.34 -14.08
N THR A 225 -16.77 -25.64 -12.97
CA THR A 225 -17.20 -26.66 -11.99
C THR A 225 -17.97 -26.01 -10.83
N TYR A 226 -18.10 -26.70 -9.70
CA TYR A 226 -18.79 -26.15 -8.54
C TYR A 226 -18.11 -24.85 -8.07
N ALA A 227 -18.89 -23.80 -7.82
CA ALA A 227 -18.37 -22.54 -7.31
C ALA A 227 -18.25 -22.62 -5.78
N GLY A 228 -17.16 -22.10 -5.20
CA GLY A 228 -17.03 -21.85 -3.76
C GLY A 228 -17.91 -20.66 -3.31
N ARG A 229 -17.68 -20.16 -2.09
CA ARG A 229 -18.32 -18.93 -1.61
C ARG A 229 -18.16 -17.76 -2.59
N PRO A 230 -19.09 -16.78 -2.59
CA PRO A 230 -18.94 -15.56 -3.39
C PRO A 230 -17.57 -14.93 -3.17
N TRP A 231 -16.93 -14.46 -4.25
CA TRP A 231 -15.59 -13.90 -4.15
C TRP A 231 -15.56 -12.66 -3.25
N GLN A 232 -16.65 -11.88 -3.22
CA GLN A 232 -16.79 -10.72 -2.34
C GLN A 232 -16.69 -11.14 -0.88
N ASP A 233 -17.37 -12.22 -0.49
CA ASP A 233 -17.34 -12.75 0.88
C ASP A 233 -15.95 -13.28 1.24
N LEU A 234 -15.24 -13.91 0.28
CA LEU A 234 -13.88 -14.37 0.48
C LEU A 234 -12.91 -13.21 0.71
N VAL A 235 -13.00 -12.16 -0.10
CA VAL A 235 -12.19 -10.93 0.04
C VAL A 235 -12.49 -10.24 1.36
N LEU A 236 -13.77 -10.06 1.70
CA LEU A 236 -14.18 -9.45 2.98
C LEU A 236 -13.69 -10.23 4.20
N SER A 237 -13.39 -11.53 4.03
CA SER A 237 -12.86 -12.40 5.08
C SER A 237 -11.33 -12.48 5.12
N ASP A 238 -10.60 -11.86 4.18
CA ASP A 238 -9.13 -11.92 4.11
C ASP A 238 -8.51 -10.61 4.59
N HIS A 239 -7.57 -10.72 5.52
CA HIS A 239 -6.91 -9.59 6.18
C HIS A 239 -6.00 -8.78 5.23
N ARG A 240 -5.56 -9.34 4.11
CA ARG A 240 -4.65 -8.67 3.16
C ARG A 240 -5.38 -7.77 2.18
N LEU A 241 -6.71 -7.92 2.09
CA LEU A 241 -7.51 -7.35 1.03
C LEU A 241 -8.60 -6.45 1.60
N ARG A 242 -8.99 -5.47 0.79
CA ARG A 242 -10.09 -4.58 1.08
C ARG A 242 -11.00 -4.45 -0.12
N LEU A 243 -12.32 -4.46 0.11
CA LEU A 243 -13.33 -4.29 -0.92
C LEU A 243 -14.00 -2.92 -0.78
N ILE A 244 -13.75 -2.03 -1.74
CA ILE A 244 -14.28 -0.66 -1.74
C ILE A 244 -15.52 -0.61 -2.63
N ASN A 245 -16.67 -0.27 -2.04
CA ASN A 245 -17.98 -0.13 -2.70
C ASN A 245 -18.43 -1.36 -3.52
N GLY A 246 -17.85 -2.54 -3.28
CA GLY A 246 -18.10 -3.75 -4.08
C GLY A 246 -17.54 -3.71 -5.50
N LEU A 247 -16.72 -2.70 -5.84
CA LEU A 247 -16.24 -2.42 -7.20
C LEU A 247 -14.73 -2.49 -7.34
N PHE A 248 -14.02 -2.03 -6.31
CA PHE A 248 -12.57 -1.93 -6.32
C PHE A 248 -11.96 -2.72 -5.18
N LEU A 249 -10.72 -3.15 -5.38
CA LEU A 249 -9.92 -3.86 -4.41
C LEU A 249 -8.69 -3.02 -4.09
N SER A 250 -8.29 -3.00 -2.83
CA SER A 250 -7.02 -2.45 -2.41
C SER A 250 -6.36 -3.34 -1.38
N ASP A 251 -5.10 -3.08 -1.09
CA ASP A 251 -4.52 -3.48 0.18
C ASP A 251 -5.07 -2.56 1.30
N ARG A 252 -4.70 -2.88 2.54
CA ARG A 252 -5.15 -2.11 3.70
C ARG A 252 -4.39 -0.80 3.92
N THR A 253 -3.23 -0.64 3.28
CA THR A 253 -2.45 0.61 3.29
C THR A 253 -3.09 1.72 2.42
N HIS A 254 -4.08 1.39 1.60
CA HIS A 254 -4.81 2.37 0.80
C HIS A 254 -6.07 2.88 1.52
N HIS A 255 -6.02 4.16 1.93
CA HIS A 255 -7.12 4.84 2.61
C HIS A 255 -7.93 5.73 1.67
N SER A 256 -9.25 5.69 1.81
CA SER A 256 -10.19 6.61 1.18
C SER A 256 -10.83 7.52 2.23
N LEU A 257 -11.38 8.65 1.82
CA LEU A 257 -12.25 9.48 2.68
C LEU A 257 -13.45 8.71 3.27
N LEU A 258 -13.83 7.60 2.62
CA LEU A 258 -14.93 6.72 3.04
C LEU A 258 -14.60 5.91 4.32
N ASP A 259 -13.31 5.75 4.65
CA ASP A 259 -12.78 5.00 5.82
C ASP A 259 -13.18 5.58 7.18
N LEU A 260 -13.65 6.83 7.23
CA LEU A 260 -13.96 7.52 8.48
C LEU A 260 -15.27 7.07 9.14
N PHE A 261 -16.04 6.20 8.49
CA PHE A 261 -17.44 6.00 8.83
C PHE A 261 -17.90 4.54 8.83
N ASP A 262 -17.03 3.57 8.61
CA ASP A 262 -17.41 2.15 8.62
C ASP A 262 -17.37 1.59 10.06
N THR A 263 -18.54 1.23 10.59
CA THR A 263 -18.68 0.69 11.96
C THR A 263 -18.33 -0.80 12.05
N GLN A 264 -18.13 -1.50 10.93
CA GLN A 264 -17.66 -2.89 10.91
C GLN A 264 -16.15 -3.03 11.15
N GLU A 265 -15.35 -1.96 10.93
CA GLU A 265 -13.91 -1.96 11.17
C GLU A 265 -13.58 -2.21 12.66
N GLN A 266 -14.36 -1.63 13.58
CA GLN A 266 -14.04 -1.61 15.00
C GLN A 266 -14.07 -2.99 15.68
N GLN A 267 -14.96 -3.90 15.26
CA GLN A 267 -14.98 -5.29 15.77
C GLN A 267 -13.89 -6.17 15.14
N SER A 268 -13.44 -5.83 13.93
CA SER A 268 -12.35 -6.51 13.24
C SER A 268 -10.99 -6.20 13.88
N TRP A 269 -10.80 -4.93 14.29
CA TRP A 269 -9.64 -4.47 15.07
C TRP A 269 -9.50 -5.23 16.39
N GLU A 270 -10.56 -5.32 17.19
CA GLU A 270 -10.49 -5.96 18.51
C GLU A 270 -9.99 -7.41 18.47
N VAL A 271 -10.44 -8.20 17.49
CA VAL A 271 -10.01 -9.60 17.34
C VAL A 271 -8.57 -9.68 16.81
N HIS A 272 -8.24 -8.85 15.82
CA HIS A 272 -6.90 -8.82 15.22
C HIS A 272 -5.83 -8.37 16.22
N ASP A 273 -6.09 -7.27 16.93
CA ASP A 273 -5.19 -6.72 17.95
C ASP A 273 -4.99 -7.72 19.08
N ALA A 274 -6.04 -8.44 19.49
CA ALA A 274 -5.93 -9.46 20.53
C ALA A 274 -5.05 -10.66 20.10
N GLU A 275 -5.18 -11.13 18.86
CA GLU A 275 -4.33 -12.19 18.32
C GLU A 275 -2.87 -11.73 18.17
N LEU A 276 -2.67 -10.50 17.70
CA LEU A 276 -1.36 -9.92 17.51
C LEU A 276 -0.65 -9.68 18.86
N LEU A 277 -1.36 -9.14 19.85
CA LEU A 277 -0.88 -8.97 21.21
C LEU A 277 -0.46 -10.31 21.84
N ALA A 278 -1.26 -11.37 21.65
CA ALA A 278 -0.90 -12.71 22.15
C ALA A 278 0.37 -13.26 21.48
N ALA A 279 0.58 -12.98 20.18
CA ALA A 279 1.78 -13.36 19.47
C ALA A 279 3.02 -12.57 19.94
N ILE A 280 2.85 -11.27 20.19
CA ILE A 280 3.87 -10.39 20.78
C ILE A 280 4.25 -10.90 22.18
N ASP A 281 3.28 -11.22 23.03
CA ASP A 281 3.50 -11.74 24.37
C ASP A 281 4.27 -13.06 24.37
N ALA A 282 4.01 -13.93 23.38
CA ALA A 282 4.77 -15.16 23.19
C ALA A 282 6.22 -14.88 22.79
N LEU A 283 6.43 -13.98 21.82
CA LEU A 283 7.78 -13.60 21.39
C LEU A 283 8.58 -12.94 22.52
N GLN A 284 7.97 -12.03 23.28
CA GLN A 284 8.62 -11.33 24.38
C GLN A 284 9.06 -12.30 25.50
N ARG A 285 8.26 -13.32 25.80
CA ARG A 285 8.66 -14.39 26.74
C ARG A 285 9.85 -15.19 26.21
N ASP A 286 9.83 -15.59 24.93
CA ASP A 286 10.92 -16.33 24.30
C ASP A 286 12.23 -15.51 24.31
N MET A 287 12.14 -14.21 23.99
CA MET A 287 13.28 -13.29 24.00
C MET A 287 13.83 -13.07 25.40
N LEU A 288 12.97 -12.89 26.40
CA LEU A 288 13.38 -12.71 27.80
C LEU A 288 14.12 -13.95 28.34
N GLU A 289 13.61 -15.15 28.05
CA GLU A 289 14.28 -16.41 28.40
C GLU A 289 15.66 -16.49 27.74
N SER A 290 15.72 -16.20 26.45
CA SER A 290 16.97 -16.19 25.69
C SER A 290 17.97 -15.19 26.29
N ARG A 291 17.55 -13.95 26.57
CA ARG A 291 18.41 -12.92 27.19
C ARG A 291 18.96 -13.38 28.55
N ARG A 292 18.16 -14.05 29.38
CA ARG A 292 18.60 -14.64 30.65
C ARG A 292 19.60 -15.77 30.47
N GLU A 293 19.42 -16.62 29.45
CA GLU A 293 20.39 -17.66 29.11
C GLU A 293 21.74 -17.07 28.68
N ALA A 294 21.74 -16.01 27.87
CA ALA A 294 22.97 -15.33 27.45
C ALA A 294 23.70 -14.70 28.65
N ALA A 295 22.94 -14.10 29.57
CA ALA A 295 23.51 -13.55 30.80
C ALA A 295 24.07 -14.64 31.72
N ALA A 296 23.39 -15.78 31.84
CA ALA A 296 23.88 -16.93 32.61
C ALA A 296 25.17 -17.55 32.02
N GLN A 297 25.40 -17.38 30.72
CA GLN A 297 26.63 -17.78 30.03
C GLN A 297 27.74 -16.71 30.11
N GLU A 298 27.52 -15.62 30.85
CA GLU A 298 28.46 -14.49 31.00
C GLU A 298 28.81 -13.82 29.66
N ILE A 299 27.92 -13.93 28.66
CA ILE A 299 28.08 -13.27 27.35
C ILE A 299 27.68 -11.78 27.43
N TRP A 300 26.77 -11.46 28.36
CA TRP A 300 26.22 -10.12 28.58
C TRP A 300 25.81 -9.94 30.04
N ASN A 301 25.85 -8.70 30.54
CA ASN A 301 25.43 -8.36 31.90
C ASN A 301 23.92 -8.07 32.04
N GLY A 302 23.17 -8.08 30.93
CA GLY A 302 21.73 -7.81 30.92
C GLY A 302 21.34 -6.33 30.79
N VAL A 303 22.32 -5.43 30.69
CA VAL A 303 22.07 -3.98 30.58
C VAL A 303 22.06 -3.57 29.11
N ALA A 304 20.96 -2.96 28.66
CA ALA A 304 20.81 -2.38 27.34
C ALA A 304 20.94 -0.84 27.43
N PRO A 305 21.88 -0.22 26.69
CA PRO A 305 22.15 1.22 26.79
C PRO A 305 21.10 2.13 26.14
N ARG A 306 20.35 1.68 25.13
CA ARG A 306 19.23 2.41 24.50
C ARG A 306 19.62 3.71 23.78
N ALA A 307 20.84 3.81 23.25
CA ALA A 307 21.29 5.05 22.61
C ALA A 307 20.44 5.45 21.39
N SER A 308 19.87 4.48 20.67
CA SER A 308 18.95 4.74 19.53
C SER A 308 17.55 5.19 19.91
N THR A 309 17.28 5.35 21.21
CA THR A 309 16.01 5.89 21.73
C THR A 309 16.16 7.31 22.27
N ALA A 310 17.30 7.96 22.00
CA ALA A 310 17.54 9.33 22.42
C ALA A 310 16.51 10.29 21.81
N GLN A 311 15.98 11.19 22.64
CA GLN A 311 15.05 12.24 22.19
C GLN A 311 15.82 13.53 21.96
N VAL A 312 15.56 14.17 20.82
CA VAL A 312 16.12 15.48 20.50
C VAL A 312 15.09 16.54 20.91
N VAL A 313 15.36 17.23 22.02
CA VAL A 313 14.49 18.30 22.51
C VAL A 313 15.04 19.65 22.06
N PHE A 314 14.29 20.32 21.20
CA PHE A 314 14.59 21.67 20.74
C PHE A 314 13.94 22.71 21.67
N ASP A 315 14.76 23.45 22.43
CA ASP A 315 14.25 24.56 23.23
C ASP A 315 14.05 25.79 22.35
N THR A 316 12.80 26.02 21.95
CA THR A 316 12.38 27.17 21.14
C THR A 316 12.70 28.55 21.75
N ARG A 317 13.06 28.63 23.03
CA ARG A 317 13.38 29.89 23.73
C ARG A 317 14.87 30.20 23.75
N THR A 318 15.72 29.17 23.74
CA THR A 318 17.18 29.31 23.73
C THR A 318 17.79 29.04 22.35
N GLY A 319 17.05 28.36 21.46
CA GLY A 319 17.54 27.87 20.18
C GLY A 319 18.53 26.71 20.32
N GLU A 320 18.62 26.10 21.51
CA GLU A 320 19.52 24.99 21.80
C GLU A 320 18.81 23.65 21.62
N THR A 321 19.47 22.75 20.90
CA THR A 321 19.09 21.35 20.75
C THR A 321 19.73 20.53 21.85
N THR A 322 18.93 19.87 22.68
CA THR A 322 19.40 18.97 23.74
C THR A 322 19.03 17.53 23.42
N VAL A 323 20.03 16.66 23.30
CA VAL A 323 19.82 15.22 23.14
C VAL A 323 19.68 14.60 24.52
N ILE A 324 18.48 14.13 24.85
CA ILE A 324 18.19 13.39 26.08
C ILE A 324 18.37 11.90 25.78
N GLN A 325 19.47 11.32 26.26
CA GLN A 325 19.67 9.88 26.22
C GLN A 325 18.96 9.24 27.43
N PRO A 326 18.06 8.28 27.22
CA PRO A 326 17.42 7.57 28.32
C PRO A 326 18.43 6.71 29.08
N ASP A 327 18.18 6.50 30.37
CA ASP A 327 19.03 5.68 31.22
C ASP A 327 19.09 4.22 30.72
N PRO A 328 20.25 3.55 30.85
CA PRO A 328 20.38 2.13 30.52
C PRO A 328 19.35 1.27 31.26
N ILE A 329 18.76 0.31 30.55
CA ILE A 329 17.68 -0.53 31.06
C ILE A 329 18.11 -1.97 31.30
N ASN A 330 17.49 -2.64 32.27
CA ASN A 330 17.74 -4.04 32.56
C ASN A 330 16.85 -4.95 31.70
N ALA A 331 17.37 -5.36 30.55
CA ALA A 331 16.67 -6.21 29.60
C ALA A 331 16.42 -7.67 30.07
N LEU A 332 16.81 -8.03 31.31
CA LEU A 332 16.49 -9.32 31.95
C LEU A 332 15.19 -9.29 32.77
N GLN A 333 14.55 -8.12 32.87
CA GLN A 333 13.28 -7.91 33.56
C GLN A 333 12.10 -7.96 32.59
N ASP A 334 10.93 -8.34 33.13
CA ASP A 334 9.67 -8.26 32.40
C ASP A 334 9.02 -6.91 32.69
N TYR A 335 8.91 -6.08 31.65
CA TYR A 335 8.36 -4.73 31.74
C TYR A 335 6.86 -4.65 31.41
N THR A 336 6.19 -5.79 31.21
CA THR A 336 4.77 -5.84 30.85
C THR A 336 3.88 -5.01 31.76
N ALA A 337 4.00 -5.20 33.08
CA ALA A 337 3.16 -4.50 34.04
C ALA A 337 3.43 -2.99 34.06
N GLN A 338 4.68 -2.58 33.88
CA GLN A 338 5.09 -1.17 33.86
C GLN A 338 4.56 -0.48 32.60
N ILE A 339 4.67 -1.13 31.43
CA ILE A 339 4.13 -0.63 30.16
C ILE A 339 2.62 -0.43 30.27
N GLU A 340 1.88 -1.39 30.83
CA GLU A 340 0.43 -1.30 31.02
C GLU A 340 0.01 -0.23 32.04
N GLU A 341 0.86 0.09 33.01
CA GLU A 341 0.64 1.21 33.92
C GLU A 341 0.85 2.55 33.21
N ARG A 342 1.92 2.69 32.43
CA ARG A 342 2.21 3.90 31.65
C ARG A 342 1.21 4.17 30.53
N LEU A 343 0.76 3.14 29.83
CA LEU A 343 -0.34 3.23 28.85
C LEU A 343 -1.63 3.74 29.52
N ARG A 344 -1.97 3.24 30.72
CA ARG A 344 -3.13 3.73 31.47
C ARG A 344 -2.98 5.17 31.95
N ASN A 345 -1.75 5.64 32.14
CA ASN A 345 -1.45 7.02 32.50
C ASN A 345 -1.41 7.96 31.27
N GLY A 346 -1.55 7.44 30.05
CA GLY A 346 -1.43 8.22 28.82
C GLY A 346 -0.01 8.71 28.54
N GLU A 347 1.02 8.04 29.09
CA GLU A 347 2.42 8.44 28.90
C GLU A 347 2.95 8.16 27.48
N TYR A 348 2.18 7.42 26.68
CA TYR A 348 2.45 7.12 25.26
C TYR A 348 1.46 7.80 24.31
N ASP A 349 0.55 8.65 24.81
CA ASP A 349 -0.55 9.27 24.03
C ASP A 349 -0.12 10.53 23.24
N GLN A 350 1.15 10.61 22.83
CA GLN A 350 1.70 11.76 22.09
C GLN A 350 2.48 11.29 20.87
N SER A 351 2.33 12.04 19.77
CA SER A 351 2.94 11.90 18.44
C SER A 351 4.47 11.91 18.39
N GLU A 352 5.17 11.48 19.44
CA GLU A 352 6.63 11.50 19.55
C GLU A 352 7.31 10.37 18.76
N TRP A 353 6.58 9.32 18.38
CA TRP A 353 7.15 8.22 17.59
C TRP A 353 7.17 8.50 16.09
N ASP A 354 6.23 9.28 15.55
CA ASP A 354 6.19 9.69 14.13
C ASP A 354 7.31 10.70 13.80
N VAL A 355 7.65 11.60 14.73
CA VAL A 355 8.72 12.60 14.54
C VAL A 355 10.10 11.93 14.45
N LEU A 356 10.28 10.79 15.12
CA LEU A 356 11.54 10.05 15.06
C LEU A 356 11.77 9.40 13.69
N ASP A 357 10.71 9.03 12.96
CA ASP A 357 10.85 8.32 11.68
C ASP A 357 10.97 9.31 10.48
N GLU A 358 10.50 10.56 10.60
CA GLU A 358 10.63 11.61 9.56
C GLU A 358 11.95 12.41 9.62
N ASP A 359 12.49 12.71 10.81
CA ASP A 359 13.61 13.66 10.92
C ASP A 359 15.01 13.09 10.57
N ASP A 360 15.20 11.77 10.50
CA ASP A 360 16.49 11.17 10.03
C ASP A 360 16.51 10.92 8.51
N ALA A 361 15.38 11.05 7.81
CA ALA A 361 15.35 10.98 6.35
C ALA A 361 16.04 12.20 5.70
N LEU A 362 16.23 13.29 6.45
CA LEU A 362 16.94 14.50 6.01
C LEU A 362 18.45 14.31 5.81
N PHE A 363 19.04 13.20 6.27
CA PHE A 363 20.48 12.91 6.09
C PHE A 363 20.77 11.80 5.08
N ALA A 364 19.74 11.25 4.42
CA ALA A 364 19.88 10.18 3.42
C ALA A 364 19.70 10.66 1.97
N ASP A 365 19.80 11.97 1.70
CA ASP A 365 19.63 12.50 0.35
C ASP A 365 20.97 12.50 -0.42
N VAL A 366 21.21 11.41 -1.14
CA VAL A 366 22.03 11.45 -2.37
C VAL A 366 21.07 11.36 -3.55
N GLY A 367 20.57 12.53 -3.95
CA GLY A 367 20.35 12.92 -5.33
C GLY A 367 19.31 12.12 -6.10
N ILE A 368 18.04 12.45 -5.90
CA ILE A 368 17.05 12.45 -6.98
C ILE A 368 16.20 13.72 -6.80
N ASP A 369 16.45 14.72 -7.66
CA ASP A 369 15.50 15.79 -7.93
C ASP A 369 14.19 15.15 -8.41
N ASP A 370 13.14 15.25 -7.59
CA ASP A 370 11.77 15.35 -8.07
C ASP A 370 11.06 16.36 -7.16
N ASP A 371 10.63 17.46 -7.76
CA ASP A 371 9.73 18.44 -7.16
C ASP A 371 8.37 17.76 -6.87
N GLU A 372 8.31 16.93 -5.84
CA GLU A 372 7.04 16.46 -5.27
C GLU A 372 6.60 17.43 -4.18
N LEU A 373 5.54 18.19 -4.48
CA LEU A 373 4.72 18.84 -3.47
C LEU A 373 4.41 17.81 -2.36
N PRO A 374 4.55 18.16 -1.07
CA PRO A 374 4.34 17.21 0.02
C PRO A 374 2.94 16.60 -0.11
N ILE A 375 2.92 15.30 -0.39
CA ILE A 375 1.71 14.49 -0.38
C ILE A 375 1.18 14.57 1.05
N ILE A 376 -0.10 14.94 1.21
CA ILE A 376 -0.74 14.99 2.52
C ILE A 376 -0.98 13.53 2.93
N ASP A 377 0.02 12.92 3.58
CA ASP A 377 0.02 11.49 3.91
C ASP A 377 -0.97 11.13 5.03
N ASN A 378 -1.44 12.10 5.82
CA ASN A 378 -2.41 11.82 6.87
C ASN A 378 -3.52 12.87 6.99
N LEU A 379 -4.55 12.71 6.15
CA LEU A 379 -5.72 13.59 6.13
C LEU A 379 -6.48 13.61 7.47
N ARG A 380 -6.41 12.52 8.25
CA ARG A 380 -6.98 12.42 9.61
C ARG A 380 -6.25 13.35 10.58
N GLU A 381 -4.93 13.36 10.53
CA GLU A 381 -4.10 14.19 11.39
C GLU A 381 -4.25 15.69 11.04
N LEU A 382 -4.36 16.02 9.75
CA LEU A 382 -4.66 17.38 9.28
C LEU A 382 -6.03 17.89 9.79
N ILE A 383 -7.04 17.02 9.81
CA ILE A 383 -8.39 17.34 10.31
C ILE A 383 -8.42 17.41 11.84
N ALA A 384 -7.67 16.56 12.54
CA ALA A 384 -7.51 16.61 13.99
C ALA A 384 -6.80 17.90 14.43
N LYS A 385 -5.74 18.30 13.70
CA LYS A 385 -5.01 19.55 13.89
C LYS A 385 -5.82 20.79 13.47
N ARG A 386 -6.77 20.65 12.53
CA ARG A 386 -7.62 21.76 12.02
C ARG A 386 -9.09 21.35 11.83
N PRO A 387 -9.88 21.26 12.92
CA PRO A 387 -11.30 20.90 12.84
C PRO A 387 -12.15 21.91 12.03
N GLU A 388 -11.66 23.13 11.83
CA GLU A 388 -12.26 24.10 10.91
C GLU A 388 -12.29 23.66 9.45
N LEU A 389 -11.36 22.81 9.00
CA LEU A 389 -11.33 22.28 7.63
C LEU A 389 -12.49 21.31 7.37
N LEU A 390 -12.82 20.46 8.35
CA LEU A 390 -13.99 19.58 8.28
C LEU A 390 -15.29 20.39 8.30
N ALA A 391 -15.35 21.45 9.10
CA ALA A 391 -16.49 22.36 9.14
C ALA A 391 -16.62 23.16 7.82
N ALA A 392 -15.50 23.57 7.22
CA ALA A 392 -15.46 24.25 5.92
C ALA A 392 -15.88 23.29 4.79
N ALA A 393 -15.35 22.07 4.76
CA ALA A 393 -15.73 21.03 3.80
C ALA A 393 -17.23 20.69 3.89
N ARG A 394 -17.77 20.53 5.10
CA ARG A 394 -19.22 20.33 5.31
C ARG A 394 -20.04 21.52 4.82
N ARG A 395 -19.65 22.76 5.15
CA ARG A 395 -20.33 23.98 4.67
C ARG A 395 -20.28 24.12 3.15
N LEU A 396 -19.17 23.74 2.54
CA LEU A 396 -18.93 23.76 1.10
C LEU A 396 -19.81 22.74 0.39
N VAL A 397 -19.90 21.51 0.91
CA VAL A 397 -20.81 20.46 0.42
C VAL A 397 -22.28 20.87 0.58
N THR A 398 -22.65 21.51 1.69
CA THR A 398 -24.02 22.01 1.92
C THR A 398 -24.40 23.17 0.99
N ALA A 399 -23.40 23.86 0.41
CA ALA A 399 -23.58 24.97 -0.51
C ALA A 399 -23.55 24.57 -2.00
N LEU A 400 -23.33 23.28 -2.30
CA LEU A 400 -23.45 22.73 -3.65
C LEU A 400 -24.94 22.54 -3.99
N SER A 401 -25.35 22.94 -5.19
CA SER A 401 -26.72 22.69 -5.65
C SER A 401 -26.92 21.22 -6.07
N PRO A 402 -28.15 20.68 -6.00
CA PRO A 402 -28.44 19.31 -6.44
C PRO A 402 -27.99 19.01 -7.88
N ASP A 403 -28.10 19.99 -8.79
CA ASP A 403 -27.64 19.88 -10.18
C ASP A 403 -26.11 19.80 -10.32
N GLU A 404 -25.36 20.39 -9.38
CA GLU A 404 -23.89 20.37 -9.38
C GLU A 404 -23.37 19.08 -8.74
N ILE A 405 -24.06 18.57 -7.72
CA ILE A 405 -23.83 17.23 -7.15
C ILE A 405 -24.06 16.17 -8.22
N GLU A 406 -25.12 16.30 -9.02
CA GLU A 406 -25.39 15.37 -10.11
C GLU A 406 -24.35 15.46 -11.24
N ARG A 407 -23.78 16.65 -11.51
CA ARG A 407 -22.67 16.79 -12.48
C ARG A 407 -21.37 16.21 -11.98
N LEU A 408 -21.05 16.38 -10.69
CA LEU A 408 -19.89 15.74 -10.05
C LEU A 408 -20.04 14.21 -10.07
N ARG A 409 -21.26 13.69 -9.87
CA ARG A 409 -21.59 12.27 -9.94
C ARG A 409 -21.39 11.65 -11.33
N HIS A 410 -21.48 12.47 -12.39
CA HIS A 410 -21.30 12.05 -13.79
C HIS A 410 -19.92 12.37 -14.37
N ALA A 411 -19.05 13.03 -13.62
CA ALA A 411 -17.70 13.35 -14.07
C ALA A 411 -16.88 12.07 -14.21
N GLN A 412 -16.19 11.92 -15.35
CA GLN A 412 -15.43 10.71 -15.67
C GLN A 412 -13.92 10.89 -15.46
N SER A 413 -13.46 12.10 -15.14
CA SER A 413 -12.05 12.41 -14.87
C SER A 413 -11.85 13.36 -13.70
N ASN A 414 -10.66 13.30 -13.06
CA ASN A 414 -10.27 14.23 -12.00
C ASN A 414 -10.21 15.68 -12.48
N GLU A 415 -9.86 15.91 -13.74
CA GLU A 415 -9.81 17.24 -14.36
C GLU A 415 -11.23 17.83 -14.53
N GLU A 416 -12.23 17.00 -14.86
CA GLU A 416 -13.64 17.42 -14.90
C GLU A 416 -14.17 17.79 -13.51
N ILE A 417 -13.83 16.99 -12.50
CA ILE A 417 -14.18 17.27 -11.09
C ILE A 417 -13.55 18.60 -10.65
N GLN A 418 -12.26 18.81 -10.92
CA GLN A 418 -11.56 20.05 -10.60
C GLN A 418 -12.17 21.26 -11.33
N ASN A 419 -12.54 21.13 -12.60
CA ASN A 419 -13.18 22.20 -13.37
C ASN A 419 -14.58 22.55 -12.85
N ILE A 420 -15.38 21.55 -12.47
CA ILE A 420 -16.72 21.75 -11.89
C ILE A 420 -16.60 22.46 -10.53
N LEU A 421 -15.68 22.01 -9.68
CA LEU A 421 -15.43 22.61 -8.37
C LEU A 421 -14.83 24.02 -8.48
N ALA A 422 -13.85 24.24 -9.35
CA ALA A 422 -13.22 25.55 -9.58
C ALA A 422 -14.21 26.58 -10.14
N ALA A 423 -15.08 26.18 -11.09
CA ALA A 423 -16.12 27.05 -11.61
C ALA A 423 -17.15 27.43 -10.53
N ARG A 424 -17.42 26.53 -9.58
CA ARG A 424 -18.29 26.79 -8.43
C ARG A 424 -17.61 27.67 -7.38
N PHE A 425 -16.34 27.44 -7.08
CA PHE A 425 -15.57 28.30 -6.18
C PHE A 425 -15.51 29.74 -6.67
N HIS A 426 -15.28 29.95 -7.97
CA HIS A 426 -15.34 31.29 -8.56
C HIS A 426 -16.72 31.96 -8.47
N ARG A 427 -17.82 31.20 -8.55
CA ARG A 427 -19.18 31.76 -8.35
C ARG A 427 -19.54 31.98 -6.88
N MET A 428 -18.98 31.21 -5.96
CA MET A 428 -19.25 31.34 -4.53
C MET A 428 -18.41 32.44 -3.87
N LEU A 429 -17.31 32.86 -4.50
CA LEU A 429 -16.39 33.87 -3.99
C LEU A 429 -17.08 35.25 -3.72
N PRO A 430 -17.99 35.76 -4.58
CA PRO A 430 -18.71 37.01 -4.33
C PRO A 430 -19.83 36.89 -3.29
N ASP A 431 -20.54 35.76 -3.27
CA ASP A 431 -21.78 35.57 -2.47
C ASP A 431 -21.50 35.00 -1.08
N HIS A 432 -20.42 34.24 -0.92
CA HIS A 432 -20.01 33.60 0.33
C HIS A 432 -18.50 33.75 0.59
N PRO A 433 -17.98 34.99 0.67
CA PRO A 433 -16.55 35.25 0.84
C PRO A 433 -15.97 34.69 2.15
N TYR A 434 -16.80 34.46 3.16
CA TYR A 434 -16.43 33.86 4.44
C TYR A 434 -16.08 32.36 4.35
N LEU A 435 -16.34 31.71 3.21
CA LEU A 435 -15.95 30.31 2.95
C LEU A 435 -14.53 30.18 2.39
N PHE A 436 -13.91 31.30 2.00
CA PHE A 436 -12.57 31.35 1.44
C PHE A 436 -11.63 32.06 2.42
N ALA A 437 -10.44 31.50 2.65
CA ALA A 437 -9.43 32.17 3.46
C ALA A 437 -9.07 33.51 2.80
N THR A 438 -9.15 34.60 3.57
CA THR A 438 -8.65 35.90 3.09
C THR A 438 -7.13 35.79 3.05
N LEU A 439 -6.56 35.72 1.85
CA LEU A 439 -5.11 35.76 1.67
C LEU A 439 -4.63 37.14 2.13
N VAL A 440 -4.12 37.22 3.36
CA VAL A 440 -3.38 38.39 3.83
C VAL A 440 -2.09 38.40 3.02
N PRO A 441 -1.75 39.48 2.30
CA PRO A 441 -0.48 39.56 1.60
C PRO A 441 0.62 39.28 2.60
N TYR A 442 1.45 38.28 2.30
CA TYR A 442 2.67 38.02 3.04
C TYR A 442 3.53 39.29 2.95
N VAL A 443 3.56 40.08 4.02
CA VAL A 443 4.54 41.16 4.15
C VAL A 443 5.79 40.50 4.68
N ALA A 444 6.70 40.16 3.77
CA ALA A 444 8.05 39.78 4.12
C ALA A 444 8.64 40.90 5.00
N SER A 445 8.89 40.59 6.26
CA SER A 445 9.63 41.47 7.15
C SER A 445 11.09 41.52 6.69
N ASP A 446 11.46 42.68 6.15
CA ASP A 446 12.80 43.23 5.95
C ASP A 446 13.84 42.34 5.25
N THR A 447 13.70 42.25 3.93
CA THR A 447 14.84 42.33 3.01
C THR A 447 14.55 43.37 1.93
N THR A 448 15.16 44.54 2.13
CA THR A 448 15.50 45.61 1.18
C THR A 448 14.86 45.64 -0.21
N ILE A 449 13.98 46.64 -0.34
CA ILE A 449 13.45 47.36 -1.51
C ILE A 449 14.43 47.53 -2.68
N SER A 450 14.01 47.14 -3.89
CA SER A 450 14.27 47.72 -5.24
C SER A 450 14.08 46.60 -6.28
N ASP A 451 13.26 46.63 -7.32
CA ASP A 451 12.33 47.57 -7.91
C ASP A 451 11.26 46.74 -8.64
N PHE A 452 9.98 46.86 -8.28
CA PHE A 452 8.86 46.32 -9.06
C PHE A 452 7.92 47.47 -9.37
N ASN A 453 8.02 48.03 -10.58
CA ASN A 453 7.05 48.97 -11.09
C ASN A 453 6.05 48.19 -11.97
N GLY A 454 4.88 47.93 -11.41
CA GLY A 454 3.82 47.15 -12.06
C GLY A 454 3.07 47.91 -13.15
N GLY A 455 2.65 47.16 -14.17
CA GLY A 455 1.56 47.47 -15.08
C GLY A 455 0.82 46.18 -15.46
N PRO A 456 -0.51 46.18 -15.61
CA PRO A 456 -1.33 44.96 -15.78
C PRO A 456 -1.22 44.37 -17.20
N PRO A 457 -1.50 43.06 -17.37
CA PRO A 457 -1.18 42.35 -18.61
C PRO A 457 -2.22 42.67 -19.71
N GLU A 458 -1.74 43.21 -20.84
CA GLU A 458 -2.49 43.22 -22.09
C GLU A 458 -2.28 41.88 -22.82
N LEU A 459 -3.39 41.29 -23.23
CA LEU A 459 -3.47 40.20 -24.20
C LEU A 459 -2.89 40.67 -25.54
N GLU A 460 -1.97 39.91 -26.16
CA GLU A 460 -2.08 39.51 -27.58
C GLU A 460 -0.91 38.63 -28.09
N ALA A 461 -1.30 37.71 -28.97
CA ALA A 461 -0.62 37.24 -30.18
C ALA A 461 0.64 36.35 -30.10
N ILE A 462 0.45 35.13 -30.61
CA ILE A 462 1.44 34.21 -31.16
C ILE A 462 2.20 34.90 -32.31
N SER A 463 3.53 34.74 -32.36
CA SER A 463 4.27 34.68 -33.63
C SER A 463 5.42 33.68 -33.54
N ASP A 464 5.38 32.71 -34.44
CA ASP A 464 6.50 31.89 -34.90
C ASP A 464 7.59 32.76 -35.55
N ASP A 465 8.78 32.15 -35.67
CA ASP A 465 10.00 32.59 -36.36
C ASP A 465 11.01 33.41 -35.53
N ASP A 466 11.95 32.71 -34.89
CA ASP A 466 13.33 32.82 -35.36
C ASP A 466 14.14 31.53 -35.10
N ILE A 467 14.55 30.91 -36.20
CA ILE A 467 15.38 29.71 -36.29
C ILE A 467 16.84 30.16 -36.30
N SER A 468 17.70 29.62 -35.41
CA SER A 468 18.94 28.94 -35.85
C SER A 468 19.84 28.40 -34.73
N PRO A 469 20.71 27.42 -35.08
CA PRO A 469 21.21 26.35 -34.21
C PRO A 469 22.67 26.57 -33.80
N LEU A 470 23.22 25.59 -33.07
CA LEU A 470 24.64 25.22 -32.79
C LEU A 470 24.76 24.92 -31.28
N ASP A 471 24.88 23.65 -30.89
CA ASP A 471 26.17 22.96 -30.70
C ASP A 471 27.18 23.85 -29.96
N GLU A 472 27.21 23.76 -28.64
CA GLU A 472 28.40 24.07 -27.83
C GLU A 472 28.43 23.11 -26.63
N GLU A 473 29.48 22.29 -26.62
CA GLU A 473 30.08 21.61 -25.47
C GLU A 473 30.12 22.53 -24.23
N TRP A 474 29.65 22.04 -23.08
CA TRP A 474 29.96 22.65 -21.79
C TRP A 474 30.72 21.63 -20.97
N ASP A 475 32.03 21.85 -20.99
CA ASP A 475 33.09 21.25 -20.20
C ASP A 475 32.81 21.31 -18.70
N ASP A 476 33.41 20.34 -18.01
CA ASP A 476 33.73 20.34 -16.58
C ASP A 476 34.24 21.71 -16.11
N GLU A 477 33.41 22.48 -15.42
CA GLU A 477 33.87 23.49 -14.48
C GLU A 477 33.46 23.11 -13.06
N SER A 478 34.48 22.72 -12.31
CA SER A 478 34.46 22.51 -10.88
C SER A 478 34.06 23.79 -10.15
N ASP A 479 32.81 23.88 -9.72
CA ASP A 479 32.40 24.88 -8.74
C ASP A 479 32.81 24.40 -7.34
N ALA A 480 34.07 24.71 -7.01
CA ALA A 480 34.57 24.77 -5.67
C ALA A 480 33.78 25.83 -4.88
N TRP A 481 32.77 25.39 -4.16
CA TRP A 481 32.19 26.16 -3.06
C TRP A 481 33.09 25.99 -1.84
N ASP A 482 33.84 27.05 -1.53
CA ASP A 482 34.53 27.25 -0.27
C ASP A 482 33.50 27.25 0.87
N ASP A 483 33.31 26.11 1.52
CA ASP A 483 32.82 26.03 2.90
C ASP A 483 34.02 25.67 3.79
N GLU A 484 34.83 26.67 4.17
CA GLU A 484 35.76 26.56 5.29
C GLU A 484 34.96 26.60 6.61
N GLY A 485 34.05 25.63 6.77
CA GLY A 485 33.73 25.05 8.06
C GLY A 485 34.85 24.07 8.40
N ASP A 486 35.41 24.16 9.59
CA ASP A 486 36.43 23.25 10.09
C ASP A 486 35.79 21.84 10.24
N ASP A 487 35.73 21.08 9.13
CA ASP A 487 35.18 19.73 9.00
C ASP A 487 36.13 18.72 9.68
N TRP A 488 36.31 18.91 10.99
CA TRP A 488 36.96 17.90 11.81
C TRP A 488 36.04 16.68 11.80
N PRO A 489 36.51 15.52 11.31
CA PRO A 489 35.69 14.31 11.26
C PRO A 489 35.14 14.06 12.66
N THR A 490 33.83 13.82 12.74
CA THR A 490 33.23 13.50 14.03
C THR A 490 33.75 12.14 14.50
N PRO A 491 33.72 11.84 15.81
CA PRO A 491 34.05 10.50 16.30
C PRO A 491 33.23 9.38 15.62
N GLY A 492 32.02 9.69 15.11
CA GLY A 492 31.23 8.78 14.30
C GLY A 492 31.84 8.52 12.92
N ASP A 493 32.30 9.56 12.22
CA ASP A 493 32.92 9.46 10.89
C ASP A 493 34.22 8.63 10.94
N GLU A 494 35.04 8.85 11.97
CA GLU A 494 36.25 8.07 12.19
C GLU A 494 35.93 6.58 12.45
N ALA A 495 34.88 6.32 13.25
CA ALA A 495 34.45 4.96 13.57
C ALA A 495 33.85 4.22 12.35
N LEU A 496 33.13 4.94 11.49
CA LEU A 496 32.56 4.40 10.26
C LEU A 496 33.65 4.10 9.23
N ALA A 497 34.63 5.00 9.06
CA ALA A 497 35.78 4.79 8.20
C ALA A 497 36.59 3.54 8.61
N ALA A 498 36.89 3.41 9.91
CA ALA A 498 37.57 2.23 10.45
C ALA A 498 36.74 0.95 10.27
N SER A 499 35.41 1.04 10.32
CA SER A 499 34.52 -0.09 10.06
C SER A 499 34.53 -0.50 8.57
N HIS A 500 34.59 0.47 7.65
CA HIS A 500 34.75 0.23 6.23
C HIS A 500 36.05 -0.54 5.91
N GLU A 501 37.18 -0.16 6.52
CA GLU A 501 38.44 -0.90 6.35
C GLU A 501 38.32 -2.37 6.81
N LEU A 502 37.62 -2.63 7.92
CA LEU A 502 37.36 -3.99 8.39
C LEU A 502 36.46 -4.77 7.42
N MET A 503 35.47 -4.11 6.83
CA MET A 503 34.56 -4.67 5.83
C MET A 503 35.29 -5.05 4.54
N GLU A 504 36.22 -4.23 4.06
CA GLU A 504 37.08 -4.54 2.91
C GLU A 504 37.99 -5.74 3.17
N ARG A 505 38.61 -5.79 4.35
CA ARG A 505 39.42 -6.95 4.76
C ARG A 505 38.59 -8.23 4.83
N PHE A 506 37.36 -8.13 5.36
CA PHE A 506 36.43 -9.26 5.40
C PHE A 506 36.00 -9.71 4.00
N TYR A 507 35.74 -8.78 3.09
CA TYR A 507 35.44 -9.07 1.69
C TYR A 507 36.58 -9.86 1.02
N ALA A 508 37.81 -9.38 1.16
CA ALA A 508 39.00 -10.08 0.64
C ALA A 508 39.16 -11.48 1.25
N PHE A 509 38.88 -11.64 2.54
CA PHE A 509 38.90 -12.92 3.24
C PHE A 509 37.85 -13.90 2.69
N LEU A 510 36.62 -13.45 2.40
CA LEU A 510 35.58 -14.30 1.81
C LEU A 510 35.97 -14.81 0.42
N LEU A 511 36.59 -13.95 -0.41
CA LEU A 511 37.12 -14.36 -1.71
C LEU A 511 38.24 -15.39 -1.56
N ALA A 512 39.15 -15.20 -0.60
CA ALA A 512 40.23 -16.15 -0.32
C ALA A 512 39.70 -17.52 0.16
N GLN A 513 38.53 -17.56 0.81
CA GLN A 513 37.83 -18.80 1.17
C GLN A 513 37.07 -19.46 0.00
N GLY A 514 37.12 -18.88 -1.20
CA GLY A 514 36.47 -19.40 -2.40
C GLY A 514 34.97 -19.08 -2.49
N LYS A 515 34.49 -18.04 -1.82
CA LYS A 515 33.12 -17.50 -2.04
C LYS A 515 33.07 -16.73 -3.36
N SER A 516 31.89 -16.72 -4.00
CA SER A 516 31.68 -15.88 -5.18
C SER A 516 31.68 -14.41 -4.80
N GLU A 517 32.05 -13.56 -5.76
CA GLU A 517 32.05 -12.11 -5.61
C GLU A 517 30.69 -11.57 -5.16
N ALA A 518 29.60 -12.03 -5.79
CA ALA A 518 28.24 -11.67 -5.39
C ALA A 518 27.91 -12.05 -3.94
N THR A 519 28.40 -13.20 -3.46
CA THR A 519 28.18 -13.62 -2.06
C THR A 519 29.01 -12.76 -1.11
N ALA A 520 30.27 -12.47 -1.46
CA ALA A 520 31.13 -11.63 -0.63
C ALA A 520 30.58 -10.20 -0.54
N ALA A 521 30.16 -9.61 -1.66
CA ALA A 521 29.57 -8.28 -1.71
C ALA A 521 28.28 -8.19 -0.90
N SER A 522 27.37 -9.16 -1.04
CA SER A 522 26.15 -9.21 -0.24
C SER A 522 26.44 -9.33 1.26
N ARG A 523 27.35 -10.23 1.67
CA ARG A 523 27.70 -10.42 3.09
C ARG A 523 28.39 -9.21 3.70
N THR A 524 29.19 -8.50 2.93
CA THR A 524 29.81 -7.25 3.39
C THR A 524 28.78 -6.12 3.42
N GLY A 525 27.93 -5.99 2.40
CA GLY A 525 26.87 -4.98 2.35
C GLY A 525 25.92 -5.04 3.54
N ASP A 526 25.52 -6.25 3.97
CA ASP A 526 24.69 -6.42 5.17
C ASP A 526 25.30 -5.77 6.42
N LEU A 527 26.64 -5.76 6.56
CA LEU A 527 27.32 -5.23 7.74
C LEU A 527 27.23 -3.71 7.86
N TRP A 528 26.96 -3.01 6.75
CA TRP A 528 26.88 -1.56 6.73
C TRP A 528 25.82 -1.05 7.70
N ILE A 529 24.68 -1.74 7.79
CA ILE A 529 23.58 -1.40 8.72
C ILE A 529 24.05 -1.34 10.18
N TYR A 530 24.87 -2.31 10.59
CA TYR A 530 25.34 -2.35 11.97
C TYR A 530 26.55 -1.43 12.19
N ALA A 531 27.37 -1.21 11.16
CA ALA A 531 28.47 -0.25 11.20
C ALA A 531 27.95 1.17 11.38
N ASP A 532 26.96 1.56 10.57
CA ASP A 532 26.28 2.84 10.64
C ASP A 532 25.60 3.03 12.00
N PHE A 533 24.81 2.06 12.47
CA PHE A 533 24.23 2.08 13.81
C PHE A 533 25.25 2.31 14.93
N LEU A 534 26.39 1.61 14.89
CA LEU A 534 27.44 1.77 15.91
C LEU A 534 28.14 3.13 15.82
N ALA A 535 28.39 3.63 14.61
CA ALA A 535 28.99 4.93 14.39
C ALA A 535 28.07 6.05 14.88
N SER A 536 26.82 6.05 14.42
CA SER A 536 25.83 7.11 14.65
C SER A 536 25.38 7.21 16.10
N TYR A 537 25.16 6.07 16.78
CA TYR A 537 24.63 6.08 18.16
C TYR A 537 25.68 5.84 19.25
N TYR A 538 26.84 5.28 18.90
CA TYR A 538 27.85 4.90 19.89
C TYR A 538 29.26 5.43 19.61
N ALA A 539 29.51 6.05 18.45
CA ALA A 539 30.85 6.41 17.97
C ALA A 539 31.82 5.22 18.09
N LYS A 540 31.36 4.02 17.70
CA LYS A 540 32.10 2.75 17.82
C LYS A 540 32.30 2.08 16.48
N THR A 541 33.41 1.38 16.37
CA THR A 541 33.71 0.55 15.21
C THR A 541 32.99 -0.80 15.28
N LEU A 542 32.85 -1.49 14.15
CA LEU A 542 32.38 -2.88 14.09
C LEU A 542 33.16 -3.83 15.01
N ALA A 543 34.45 -3.58 15.26
CA ALA A 543 35.26 -4.38 16.17
C ALA A 543 34.85 -4.25 17.65
N GLU A 544 34.22 -3.13 18.02
CA GLU A 544 33.81 -2.78 19.38
C GLU A 544 32.35 -3.11 19.69
N GLY A 545 31.63 -3.59 18.68
CA GLY A 545 30.29 -4.12 18.85
C GLY A 545 30.25 -5.28 19.84
N ASN A 546 29.17 -5.37 20.61
CA ASN A 546 28.99 -6.39 21.64
C ASN A 546 27.54 -6.90 21.65
N TYR A 547 27.22 -7.77 22.61
CA TYR A 547 25.88 -8.35 22.73
C TYR A 547 24.80 -7.26 22.87
N ALA A 548 25.00 -6.23 23.70
CA ALA A 548 23.99 -5.23 24.01
C ALA A 548 23.65 -4.36 22.79
N THR A 549 24.67 -3.95 22.03
CA THR A 549 24.48 -3.16 20.82
C THR A 549 23.88 -3.99 19.68
N LEU A 550 24.18 -5.29 19.60
CA LEU A 550 23.50 -6.19 18.65
C LEU A 550 22.04 -6.45 19.02
N ASP A 551 21.74 -6.61 20.30
CA ASP A 551 20.36 -6.81 20.78
C ASP A 551 19.51 -5.58 20.40
N GLU A 552 20.03 -4.37 20.63
CA GLU A 552 19.34 -3.13 20.26
C GLU A 552 19.25 -2.94 18.75
N CYS A 553 20.33 -3.20 18.01
CA CYS A 553 20.33 -3.09 16.56
C CYS A 553 19.28 -4.03 15.94
N LEU A 554 19.27 -5.31 16.33
CA LEU A 554 18.42 -6.32 15.67
C LEU A 554 16.96 -6.30 16.11
N PHE A 555 16.69 -5.97 17.38
CA PHE A 555 15.34 -6.07 17.95
C PHE A 555 14.64 -4.72 18.09
N PHE A 556 15.29 -3.60 17.78
CA PHE A 556 14.69 -2.28 17.88
C PHE A 556 15.00 -1.38 16.68
N PHE A 557 16.29 -1.18 16.36
CA PHE A 557 16.69 -0.27 15.29
C PHE A 557 16.36 -0.82 13.88
N TYR A 558 16.79 -2.04 13.57
CA TYR A 558 16.65 -2.67 12.25
C TYR A 558 15.19 -2.74 11.77
N PRO A 559 14.21 -3.18 12.58
CA PRO A 559 12.82 -3.25 12.14
C PRO A 559 12.22 -1.87 11.80
N ARG A 560 12.69 -0.81 12.45
CA ARG A 560 12.11 0.55 12.36
C ARG A 560 12.80 1.43 11.33
N ARG A 561 14.13 1.49 11.37
CA ARG A 561 14.94 2.52 10.69
C ARG A 561 15.47 2.08 9.34
N VAL A 562 15.53 0.76 9.09
CA VAL A 562 16.09 0.25 7.83
C VAL A 562 14.97 0.13 6.80
N ALA A 563 15.05 0.95 5.77
CA ALA A 563 14.15 0.88 4.62
C ALA A 563 14.14 -0.55 4.01
N ASN A 564 12.93 -1.07 3.73
CA ASN A 564 12.73 -2.43 3.24
C ASN A 564 13.27 -3.53 4.18
N SER A 565 13.20 -3.33 5.50
CA SER A 565 13.46 -4.40 6.46
C SER A 565 12.56 -5.61 6.14
N SER A 566 13.09 -6.82 6.31
CA SER A 566 12.31 -8.04 6.05
C SER A 566 12.74 -9.20 6.94
N PRO A 567 11.87 -10.18 7.22
CA PRO A 567 12.22 -11.37 7.99
C PRO A 567 13.37 -12.17 7.37
N ARG A 568 13.55 -12.09 6.06
CA ARG A 568 14.68 -12.71 5.35
C ARG A 568 15.96 -11.91 5.58
N GLY A 569 15.91 -10.58 5.39
CA GLY A 569 17.03 -9.68 5.62
C GLY A 569 17.60 -9.78 7.03
N ALA A 570 16.74 -9.84 8.06
CA ALA A 570 17.15 -10.04 9.45
C ALA A 570 17.99 -11.33 9.66
N ARG A 571 17.61 -12.43 9.00
CA ARG A 571 18.35 -13.71 9.08
C ARG A 571 19.68 -13.65 8.33
N GLU A 572 19.70 -12.97 7.20
CA GLU A 572 20.90 -12.75 6.38
C GLU A 572 21.90 -11.88 7.15
N LEU A 573 21.46 -10.75 7.72
CA LEU A 573 22.24 -9.88 8.60
C LEU A 573 22.86 -10.65 9.78
N CYS A 574 22.06 -11.42 10.53
CA CYS A 574 22.57 -12.27 11.61
C CYS A 574 23.65 -13.27 11.15
N THR A 575 23.52 -13.78 9.92
CA THR A 575 24.48 -14.71 9.34
C THR A 575 25.78 -14.01 8.96
N SER A 576 25.67 -12.82 8.37
CA SER A 576 26.80 -11.96 8.00
C SER A 576 27.58 -11.53 9.24
N LEU A 577 26.91 -11.07 10.30
CA LEU A 577 27.52 -10.72 11.59
C LEU A 577 28.27 -11.89 12.23
N LYS A 578 27.68 -13.09 12.25
CA LYS A 578 28.36 -14.30 12.77
C LYS A 578 29.64 -14.61 12.00
N GLN A 579 29.61 -14.51 10.68
CA GLN A 579 30.77 -14.80 9.84
C GLN A 579 31.86 -13.74 10.02
N PHE A 580 31.46 -12.47 10.10
CA PHE A 580 32.34 -11.35 10.35
C PHE A 580 33.05 -11.44 11.70
N TYR A 581 32.34 -11.69 12.79
CA TYR A 581 32.99 -11.86 14.10
C TYR A 581 33.83 -13.14 14.20
N ALA A 582 33.51 -14.19 13.46
CA ALA A 582 34.40 -15.35 13.34
C ALA A 582 35.71 -15.01 12.59
N PHE A 583 35.64 -14.12 11.61
CA PHE A 583 36.81 -13.53 10.94
C PHE A 583 37.62 -12.67 11.93
N LEU A 584 36.98 -11.74 12.66
CA LEU A 584 37.66 -10.91 13.65
C LEU A 584 38.28 -11.72 14.80
N ARG A 585 37.70 -12.85 15.20
CA ARG A 585 38.35 -13.76 16.15
C ARG A 585 39.67 -14.29 15.62
N THR A 586 39.74 -14.57 14.32
CA THR A 586 40.93 -15.14 13.68
C THR A 586 42.01 -14.08 13.46
N GLU A 587 41.62 -12.87 13.05
CA GLU A 587 42.53 -11.78 12.68
C GLU A 587 42.90 -10.86 13.85
N CYS A 588 41.96 -10.59 14.74
CA CYS A 588 42.05 -9.56 15.77
C CYS A 588 41.88 -10.11 17.21
N ASN A 589 41.70 -11.44 17.36
CA ASN A 589 41.47 -12.11 18.64
C ASN A 589 40.27 -11.55 19.44
N ILE A 590 39.24 -11.09 18.74
CA ILE A 590 37.98 -10.59 19.32
C ILE A 590 37.06 -11.77 19.68
N ASP A 591 36.36 -11.69 20.81
CA ASP A 591 35.39 -12.71 21.22
C ASP A 591 34.21 -12.76 20.25
N ASP A 592 33.86 -13.94 19.73
CA ASP A 592 32.73 -14.14 18.80
C ASP A 592 31.53 -14.85 19.45
N ARG A 593 31.58 -15.12 20.77
CA ARG A 593 30.50 -15.84 21.48
C ARG A 593 29.16 -15.11 21.37
N PHE A 594 29.17 -13.78 21.50
CA PHE A 594 27.94 -12.98 21.41
C PHE A 594 27.30 -13.03 20.02
N ALA A 595 28.09 -12.93 18.94
CA ALA A 595 27.59 -12.98 17.58
C ALA A 595 27.03 -14.38 17.21
N ARG A 596 27.67 -15.45 17.72
CA ARG A 596 27.15 -16.82 17.57
C ARG A 596 25.82 -17.02 18.30
N GLU A 597 25.69 -16.43 19.48
CA GLU A 597 24.46 -16.51 20.27
C GLU A 597 23.33 -15.71 19.62
N MET A 598 23.61 -14.51 19.11
CA MET A 598 22.66 -13.73 18.29
C MET A 598 22.19 -14.50 17.06
N TRP A 599 23.10 -15.16 16.34
CA TRP A 599 22.72 -15.94 15.16
C TRP A 599 21.82 -17.15 15.47
N ARG A 600 21.94 -17.75 16.66
CA ARG A 600 21.00 -18.81 17.10
C ARG A 600 19.58 -18.28 17.26
N ARG A 601 19.45 -16.97 17.55
CA ARG A 601 18.20 -16.24 17.78
C ARG A 601 17.72 -15.47 16.56
N ARG A 602 18.31 -15.68 15.38
CA ARG A 602 17.92 -15.01 14.13
C ARG A 602 16.42 -15.14 13.79
N ASP A 603 15.78 -16.24 14.21
CA ASP A 603 14.36 -16.44 13.99
C ASP A 603 13.50 -15.57 14.93
N GLN A 604 14.02 -15.16 16.10
CA GLN A 604 13.38 -14.15 16.93
C GLN A 604 13.48 -12.77 16.25
N ALA A 605 14.64 -12.40 15.71
CA ALA A 605 14.81 -11.12 15.00
C ALA A 605 13.88 -11.04 13.77
N ALA A 606 13.79 -12.13 13.01
CA ALA A 606 12.85 -12.23 11.90
C ALA A 606 11.37 -12.14 12.34
N ARG A 607 11.02 -12.69 13.51
CA ARG A 607 9.67 -12.59 14.07
C ARG A 607 9.34 -11.18 14.56
N VAL A 608 10.31 -10.40 15.05
CA VAL A 608 10.08 -8.99 15.39
C VAL A 608 9.68 -8.21 14.14
N VAL A 609 10.41 -8.37 13.03
CA VAL A 609 10.09 -7.71 11.76
C VAL A 609 8.71 -8.14 11.25
N ASP A 610 8.43 -9.46 11.23
CA ASP A 610 7.12 -9.99 10.81
C ASP A 610 5.95 -9.47 11.65
N LEU A 611 6.14 -9.33 12.98
CA LEU A 611 5.10 -8.78 13.84
C LEU A 611 4.97 -7.27 13.69
N TYR A 612 6.07 -6.54 13.47
CA TYR A 612 6.04 -5.10 13.23
C TYR A 612 5.30 -4.75 11.95
N GLU A 613 5.58 -5.47 10.84
CA GLU A 613 4.87 -5.33 9.56
C GLU A 613 3.36 -5.61 9.67
N ARG A 614 2.92 -6.31 10.72
CA ARG A 614 1.52 -6.63 10.99
C ARG A 614 0.84 -5.65 11.93
N ILE A 615 1.58 -4.77 12.60
CA ILE A 615 1.00 -3.70 13.42
C ILE A 615 0.54 -2.61 12.46
N ASP A 616 -0.76 -2.32 12.49
CA ASP A 616 -1.32 -1.23 11.70
C ASP A 616 -1.28 0.08 12.49
N ALA A 617 -0.76 1.14 11.87
CA ALA A 617 -0.65 2.48 12.47
C ALA A 617 -2.01 3.06 12.88
N ASP A 618 -3.09 2.67 12.19
CA ASP A 618 -4.46 3.10 12.48
C ASP A 618 -5.16 2.24 13.55
N SER A 619 -4.51 1.19 14.07
CA SER A 619 -5.07 0.37 15.15
C SER A 619 -5.33 1.23 16.40
N PRO A 620 -6.53 1.16 17.01
CA PRO A 620 -6.79 1.79 18.31
C PRO A 620 -5.86 1.29 19.42
N GLN A 621 -5.18 0.17 19.21
CA GLN A 621 -4.19 -0.40 20.11
C GLN A 621 -2.75 -0.28 19.57
N PHE A 622 -2.51 0.53 18.54
CA PHE A 622 -1.18 0.71 17.93
C PHE A 622 -0.10 0.93 18.99
N GLU A 623 -0.25 1.96 19.82
CA GLU A 623 0.72 2.30 20.88
C GLU A 623 0.98 1.12 21.82
N ARG A 624 -0.09 0.41 22.18
CA ARG A 624 0.04 -0.78 23.02
C ARG A 624 0.82 -1.88 22.30
N LEU A 625 0.47 -2.21 21.07
CA LEU A 625 1.14 -3.25 20.28
C LEU A 625 2.62 -2.90 20.03
N PHE A 626 2.88 -1.66 19.65
CA PHE A 626 4.21 -1.11 19.39
C PHE A 626 5.11 -1.17 20.63
N VAL A 627 4.69 -0.57 21.74
CA VAL A 627 5.46 -0.52 22.98
C VAL A 627 5.69 -1.93 23.53
N ARG A 628 4.70 -2.83 23.39
CA ARG A 628 4.84 -4.25 23.78
C ARG A 628 5.82 -5.01 22.91
N LEU A 629 5.81 -4.79 21.59
CA LEU A 629 6.70 -5.47 20.66
C LEU A 629 8.16 -5.08 20.89
N PHE A 630 8.42 -3.81 21.19
CA PHE A 630 9.78 -3.27 21.31
C PHE A 630 10.32 -3.20 22.74
N ALA A 631 9.62 -3.79 23.72
CA ALA A 631 10.14 -3.90 25.08
C ALA A 631 11.52 -4.63 25.10
N PRO A 632 12.51 -4.13 25.87
CA PRO A 632 12.43 -3.05 26.86
C PRO A 632 12.73 -1.63 26.33
N TYR A 633 12.98 -1.45 25.04
CA TYR A 633 13.52 -0.20 24.49
C TYR A 633 12.52 0.98 24.52
N THR A 634 11.26 0.70 24.76
CA THR A 634 10.14 1.65 24.84
C THR A 634 9.72 1.99 26.29
N VAL A 635 10.45 1.48 27.29
CA VAL A 635 10.12 1.59 28.73
C VAL A 635 10.77 2.81 29.38
#